data_AF-A0A0J6FRE1-F1
#
_entry.id   AF-A0A0J6FRE1-F1
#
_cell.length_a   1.000
_cell.length_b   1.000
_cell.length_c   1.000
_cell.angle_alpha   90.00
_cell.angle_beta   90.00
_cell.angle_gamma   90.00
#
_symmetry.space_group_name_H-M   'P 1'
#
loop_
_entity.id
_entity.type
_entity.pdbx_description
1 polymer ?
#
loop_
_entity_poly.entity_id
_entity_poly.type
_entity_poly.pdbx_seq_one_letter_code
_entity_poly.pdbx_strand_id
1 'polypeptide(L)'
;MNLLREQFSISSDKELMLQTLALNNIRSLELVNPQTCTYPIVGRKYGHYQGKDISIIHTQSEAIEKGYDFFTKLCIVEKEYLFHIQGLKAEKVFITEEDKVIYTELPIRTQAYGWTSRQVELHNIPEEWIKTAIRALYVVGLPQGVVKIGVLPNESHIVLDINESNRFKQAPVTKAVSPFTIGADIEFMLSCDNELLPASTFFPIQGSVGCDERQIEQDSGQYALAELRPVEAETPHEVFQNMKTLVQKASALVPYENVAFRAGSMPFVGYQCGGHLHFGIPCSASLLKALDQYLAIPIAMIENSRTAKRRRRTNHGGLGRYRVKPYGMEYLSLSSWVIEPTLSLSILCLAKLVGNHHHEFQDDFVFYPVIQRAYYNGNYPVLKQLWPHIKKNIQTTSTYAQYKSELTLLFEAIERGCPIEEECDFRVNWGVEKTTERYEQDASIQIPKKLRMKHNLNEGDTTHVRAGIKLVPATIKPYPFAFQNSDKVHLSKVLRDQLSLPEGWSPTVFSSNDVLTLGPIVGILANRPFDRQTTYFQHLFNLAQEKQMLVYAFEPDDIDWDQMTIKGTSIDGEGIFPFPAVIYDRYLLIRDKSQVIKDVRFKFQYTYKIPFINSPSLFKLTGDKWKTHQLLSNDYGNHLPETKSLKQPEDLVNMLNKHGEVFVKPVGGALSMGINRILRKPTNIIMTDVQQNTSHDFANIDELLIYMAPHIKHTDYVIQEGIRRKQYNGYNVEIRVYMQKGIKNRWLRTGMVARLSNEDVLTEESEINLRVSKVLLHLYPDSTERKLISKQIGKLAGGIVETVQDEVGTFGEIAVDLCIDQYDSIKLLEINAKPDNLFSQIRAYKLRTLAGHRLLNYASILAGYEGL
;
A
#
# COMPACT_ATOMS: atom_id res chain seq x y z
N MET A 1 24.72 -2.40 -33.94
CA MET A 1 25.49 -1.34 -33.25
C MET A 1 26.68 -2.01 -32.59
N ASN A 2 27.91 -1.64 -32.96
CA ASN A 2 29.09 -2.17 -32.27
C ASN A 2 29.31 -1.32 -31.02
N LEU A 3 28.79 -1.77 -29.86
CA LEU A 3 28.83 -1.03 -28.59
C LEU A 3 30.24 -0.64 -28.14
N LEU A 4 31.28 -1.26 -28.70
CA LEU A 4 32.69 -0.98 -28.42
C LEU A 4 33.31 0.13 -29.29
N ARG A 5 32.60 0.66 -30.30
CA ARG A 5 33.15 1.63 -31.27
C ARG A 5 32.64 3.07 -31.13
N GLU A 6 31.60 3.32 -30.34
CA GLU A 6 31.07 4.67 -30.12
C GLU A 6 31.63 5.26 -28.82
N GLN A 7 32.86 5.79 -28.86
CA GLN A 7 33.39 6.63 -27.78
C GLN A 7 32.62 7.95 -27.77
N PHE A 8 31.63 8.07 -26.89
CA PHE A 8 31.05 9.37 -26.57
C PHE A 8 31.97 10.08 -25.57
N SER A 9 32.48 11.26 -25.95
CA SER A 9 33.27 12.09 -25.04
C SER A 9 32.33 12.75 -24.02
N ILE A 10 32.09 12.06 -22.89
CA ILE A 10 31.25 12.54 -21.79
C ILE A 10 31.71 13.91 -21.27
N SER A 11 33.01 14.22 -21.34
CA SER A 11 33.56 15.51 -20.88
C SER A 11 33.12 16.71 -21.74
N SER A 12 32.74 16.46 -23.00
CA SER A 12 32.26 17.48 -23.94
C SER A 12 30.73 17.64 -23.95
N ASP A 13 30.00 16.61 -23.50
CA ASP A 13 28.54 16.59 -23.38
C ASP A 13 28.09 16.69 -21.92
N LYS A 14 27.80 17.92 -21.50
CA LYS A 14 27.41 18.23 -20.11
C LYS A 14 26.06 17.62 -19.74
N GLU A 15 25.14 17.45 -20.68
CA GLU A 15 23.86 16.79 -20.39
C GLU A 15 24.12 15.31 -20.06
N LEU A 16 24.85 14.62 -20.93
CA LEU A 16 25.21 13.21 -20.76
C LEU A 16 26.05 12.97 -19.50
N MET A 17 26.95 13.91 -19.16
CA MET A 17 27.67 13.92 -17.89
C MET A 17 26.70 13.93 -16.70
N LEU A 18 25.75 14.87 -16.66
CA LEU A 18 24.76 14.95 -15.57
C LEU A 18 23.87 13.70 -15.52
N GLN A 19 23.44 13.17 -16.67
CA GLN A 19 22.72 11.90 -16.74
C GLN A 19 23.55 10.74 -16.15
N THR A 20 24.86 10.71 -16.45
CA THR A 20 25.78 9.69 -15.93
C THR A 20 25.99 9.80 -14.42
N LEU A 21 26.15 11.02 -13.90
CA LEU A 21 26.24 11.25 -12.45
C LEU A 21 24.97 10.83 -11.72
N ALA A 22 23.80 11.22 -12.25
CA ALA A 22 22.50 10.84 -11.70
C ALA A 22 22.30 9.32 -11.71
N LEU A 23 22.66 8.64 -12.81
CA LEU A 23 22.62 7.18 -12.91
C LEU A 23 23.47 6.48 -11.85
N ASN A 24 24.62 7.07 -11.51
CA ASN A 24 25.55 6.55 -10.50
C ASN A 24 25.17 6.96 -9.06
N ASN A 25 24.01 7.57 -8.83
CA ASN A 25 23.58 8.13 -7.54
C ASN A 25 24.64 9.10 -6.97
N ILE A 26 25.26 9.91 -7.84
CA ILE A 26 26.12 11.03 -7.44
C ILE A 26 25.26 12.28 -7.49
N ARG A 27 25.17 12.98 -6.34
CA ARG A 27 24.35 14.18 -6.25
C ARG A 27 24.95 15.30 -7.12
N SER A 28 24.21 15.70 -8.14
CA SER A 28 24.62 16.72 -9.11
C SER A 28 23.47 17.69 -9.41
N LEU A 29 23.70 18.67 -10.28
CA LEU A 29 22.62 19.48 -10.87
C LEU A 29 21.54 18.57 -11.48
N GLU A 30 20.28 18.89 -11.18
CA GLU A 30 19.12 18.14 -11.66
C GLU A 30 18.73 18.59 -13.07
N LEU A 31 18.67 17.65 -14.02
CA LEU A 31 18.13 17.88 -15.36
C LEU A 31 16.60 17.99 -15.28
N VAL A 32 16.03 18.98 -15.99
CA VAL A 32 14.58 19.24 -15.95
C VAL A 32 14.00 19.33 -17.35
N ASN A 33 12.75 18.90 -17.51
CA ASN A 33 12.00 19.12 -18.75
C ASN A 33 11.29 20.49 -18.68
N PRO A 34 11.63 21.44 -19.58
CA PRO A 34 11.06 22.80 -19.57
C PRO A 34 9.53 22.82 -19.72
N GLN A 35 8.91 21.78 -20.28
CA GLN A 35 7.45 21.71 -20.44
C GLN A 35 6.70 21.39 -19.14
N THR A 36 7.39 20.85 -18.12
CA THR A 36 6.74 20.29 -16.91
C THR A 36 7.31 20.81 -15.59
N CYS A 37 8.41 21.57 -15.64
CA CYS A 37 9.09 22.06 -14.44
C CYS A 37 8.55 23.40 -13.93
N THR A 38 8.94 23.76 -12.71
CA THR A 38 8.71 25.10 -12.14
C THR A 38 9.86 26.05 -12.50
N TYR A 39 9.53 27.28 -12.86
CA TYR A 39 10.49 28.35 -13.17
C TYR A 39 10.86 29.18 -11.92
N PRO A 40 12.05 29.80 -11.85
CA PRO A 40 13.08 29.85 -12.89
C PRO A 40 13.94 28.57 -12.99
N ILE A 41 14.44 28.31 -14.20
CA ILE A 41 15.39 27.22 -14.51
C ILE A 41 16.64 27.78 -15.19
N VAL A 42 17.63 26.93 -15.44
CA VAL A 42 18.89 27.31 -16.11
C VAL A 42 18.97 26.61 -17.46
N GLY A 43 18.91 27.38 -18.54
CA GLY A 43 19.12 26.92 -19.92
C GLY A 43 20.61 26.85 -20.24
N ARG A 44 21.02 25.78 -20.94
CA ARG A 44 22.42 25.50 -21.27
C ARG A 44 22.56 25.08 -22.73
N LYS A 45 23.65 25.49 -23.38
CA LYS A 45 24.04 25.04 -24.73
C LYS A 45 25.21 24.06 -24.68
N TYR A 46 25.31 23.16 -25.65
CA TYR A 46 26.45 22.24 -25.78
C TYR A 46 27.74 23.01 -26.05
N GLY A 47 28.83 22.61 -25.40
CA GLY A 47 30.16 23.23 -25.49
C GLY A 47 30.61 23.90 -24.19
N HIS A 48 31.82 24.48 -24.20
CA HIS A 48 32.42 25.15 -23.04
C HIS A 48 32.71 26.61 -23.37
N TYR A 49 31.82 27.53 -23.00
CA TYR A 49 31.95 28.95 -23.36
C TYR A 49 32.18 29.87 -22.16
N GLN A 50 32.86 29.34 -21.14
CA GLN A 50 33.18 30.06 -19.89
C GLN A 50 31.95 30.67 -19.20
N GLY A 51 30.78 30.07 -19.39
CA GLY A 51 29.50 30.49 -18.81
C GLY A 51 28.61 31.33 -19.73
N LYS A 52 29.09 31.76 -20.91
CA LYS A 52 28.26 32.47 -21.90
C LYS A 52 27.16 31.61 -22.52
N ASP A 53 27.26 30.30 -22.34
CA ASP A 53 26.32 29.26 -22.76
C ASP A 53 25.17 29.02 -21.78
N ILE A 54 25.14 29.74 -20.65
CA ILE A 54 24.21 29.53 -19.55
C ILE A 54 23.32 30.76 -19.38
N SER A 55 22.03 30.58 -19.14
CA SER A 55 21.11 31.69 -18.81
C SER A 55 20.01 31.24 -17.85
N ILE A 56 19.60 32.15 -16.97
CA ILE A 56 18.38 31.96 -16.16
C ILE A 56 17.18 32.20 -17.06
N ILE A 57 16.26 31.24 -17.05
CA ILE A 57 15.03 31.25 -17.82
C ILE A 57 13.89 31.36 -16.83
N HIS A 58 13.04 32.36 -17.00
CA HIS A 58 11.99 32.70 -16.05
C HIS A 58 10.61 32.18 -16.47
N THR A 59 10.43 31.80 -17.74
CA THR A 59 9.13 31.33 -18.26
C THR A 59 9.26 30.18 -19.25
N GLN A 60 8.16 29.46 -19.44
CA GLN A 60 8.07 28.39 -20.43
C GLN A 60 8.27 28.87 -21.87
N SER A 61 7.65 30.00 -22.23
CA SER A 61 7.80 30.59 -23.56
C SER A 61 9.26 30.90 -23.87
N GLU A 62 9.98 31.48 -22.89
CA GLU A 62 11.41 31.78 -23.02
C GLU A 62 12.27 30.52 -23.23
N ALA A 63 11.93 29.41 -22.56
CA ALA A 63 12.64 28.14 -22.74
C ALA A 63 12.46 27.56 -24.16
N ILE A 64 11.26 27.70 -24.74
CA ILE A 64 10.94 27.20 -26.08
C ILE A 64 11.59 28.07 -27.17
N GLU A 65 11.56 29.39 -26.99
CA GLU A 65 12.01 30.35 -28.01
C GLU A 65 13.54 30.47 -28.12
N LYS A 66 14.27 30.33 -27.00
CA LYS A 66 15.72 30.65 -26.96
C LYS A 66 16.66 29.53 -27.43
N GLY A 67 16.14 28.36 -27.81
CA GLY A 67 16.91 27.28 -28.45
C GLY A 67 18.11 26.81 -27.62
N TYR A 68 17.89 26.53 -26.33
CA TYR A 68 18.88 25.85 -25.48
C TYR A 68 18.83 24.34 -25.72
N ASP A 69 19.97 23.68 -25.54
CA ASP A 69 20.11 22.25 -25.80
C ASP A 69 19.52 21.41 -24.65
N PHE A 70 19.75 21.84 -23.40
CA PHE A 70 19.21 21.19 -22.21
C PHE A 70 19.00 22.18 -21.06
N PHE A 71 18.27 21.73 -20.02
CA PHE A 71 17.89 22.57 -18.89
C PHE A 71 18.21 21.90 -17.55
N THR A 72 18.59 22.72 -16.58
CA THR A 72 18.86 22.29 -15.20
C THR A 72 18.06 23.12 -14.21
N LYS A 73 17.74 22.55 -13.05
CA LYS A 73 17.11 23.28 -11.95
C LYS A 73 18.04 24.37 -11.43
N LEU A 74 17.52 25.57 -11.20
CA LEU A 74 18.27 26.64 -10.55
C LEU A 74 18.57 26.23 -9.10
N CYS A 75 19.86 26.18 -8.76
CA CYS A 75 20.33 25.84 -7.41
C CYS A 75 21.09 27.05 -6.83
N ILE A 76 20.75 27.43 -5.60
CA ILE A 76 21.49 28.45 -4.85
C ILE A 76 22.73 27.77 -4.27
N VAL A 77 23.91 28.20 -4.73
CA VAL A 77 25.21 27.71 -4.24
C VAL A 77 25.82 28.82 -3.41
N GLU A 78 26.14 28.55 -2.14
CA GLU A 78 26.78 29.52 -1.25
C GLU A 78 28.29 29.55 -1.50
N LYS A 79 28.92 28.37 -1.49
CA LYS A 79 30.36 28.19 -1.70
C LYS A 79 30.60 27.23 -2.87
N GLU A 80 31.61 27.51 -3.67
CA GLU A 80 32.06 26.64 -4.75
C GLU A 80 33.51 26.23 -4.49
N TYR A 81 33.80 24.95 -4.65
CA TYR A 81 35.11 24.36 -4.51
C TYR A 81 35.54 23.68 -5.81
N LEU A 82 36.80 23.85 -6.20
CA LEU A 82 37.42 23.27 -7.39
C LEU A 82 38.42 22.19 -6.96
N PHE A 83 38.04 20.92 -7.11
CA PHE A 83 38.89 19.79 -6.78
C PHE A 83 39.73 19.37 -7.99
N HIS A 84 41.05 19.48 -7.89
CA HIS A 84 41.98 18.93 -8.87
C HIS A 84 42.25 17.47 -8.50
N ILE A 85 41.72 16.56 -9.33
CA ILE A 85 41.78 15.12 -9.11
C ILE A 85 42.73 14.50 -10.13
N GLN A 86 43.60 13.60 -9.67
CA GLN A 86 44.44 12.75 -10.50
C GLN A 86 44.29 11.30 -10.05
N GLY A 87 43.78 10.43 -10.92
CA GLY A 87 43.41 9.06 -10.60
C GLY A 87 42.39 9.01 -9.46
N LEU A 88 42.79 8.41 -8.33
CA LEU A 88 41.96 8.28 -7.13
C LEU A 88 42.38 9.22 -6.00
N LYS A 89 43.08 10.32 -6.32
CA LYS A 89 43.59 11.28 -5.33
C LYS A 89 43.20 12.71 -5.68
N ALA A 90 42.76 13.46 -4.68
CA ALA A 90 42.67 14.92 -4.78
C ALA A 90 44.05 15.51 -4.47
N GLU A 91 44.64 16.23 -5.44
CA GLU A 91 45.96 16.85 -5.28
C GLU A 91 45.85 18.26 -4.70
N LYS A 92 44.87 19.03 -5.17
CA LYS A 92 44.64 20.42 -4.75
C LYS A 92 43.15 20.71 -4.70
N VAL A 93 42.77 21.63 -3.83
CA VAL A 93 41.42 22.17 -3.76
C VAL A 93 41.51 23.69 -3.67
N PHE A 94 40.61 24.36 -4.38
CA PHE A 94 40.48 25.81 -4.35
C PHE A 94 39.05 26.17 -3.97
N ILE A 95 38.88 27.26 -3.23
CA ILE A 95 37.57 27.87 -3.00
C ILE A 95 37.43 29.08 -3.92
N THR A 96 36.26 29.23 -4.53
CA THR A 96 35.92 30.36 -5.39
C THR A 96 35.47 31.54 -4.52
N GLU A 97 36.13 32.69 -4.66
CA GLU A 97 35.93 33.91 -3.85
C GLU A 97 35.63 35.13 -4.75
N GLU A 98 34.91 36.09 -4.18
CA GLU A 98 34.54 37.34 -4.85
C GLU A 98 35.73 38.31 -4.90
N ASP A 99 36.06 38.84 -6.09
CA ASP A 99 37.03 39.94 -6.23
C ASP A 99 36.32 41.24 -6.65
N LYS A 100 35.86 41.31 -7.90
CA LYS A 100 35.03 42.42 -8.44
C LYS A 100 33.89 41.84 -9.28
N VAL A 101 32.91 41.26 -8.60
CA VAL A 101 31.78 40.57 -9.25
C VAL A 101 30.86 41.59 -9.93
N ILE A 102 30.61 41.40 -11.23
CA ILE A 102 29.81 42.33 -12.05
C ILE A 102 28.30 42.02 -11.94
N TYR A 103 27.94 40.76 -11.67
CA TYR A 103 26.55 40.29 -11.50
C TYR A 103 26.52 39.14 -10.47
N THR A 104 25.93 39.38 -9.29
CA THR A 104 25.83 38.38 -8.20
C THR A 104 24.72 37.34 -8.41
N GLU A 105 23.80 37.59 -9.35
CA GLU A 105 22.61 36.76 -9.58
C GLU A 105 22.84 35.54 -10.50
N LEU A 106 23.95 35.48 -11.24
CA LEU A 106 24.21 34.40 -12.19
C LEU A 106 24.92 33.20 -11.52
N PRO A 107 24.55 31.95 -11.82
CA PRO A 107 25.21 30.75 -11.30
C PRO A 107 26.65 30.53 -11.85
N ILE A 108 27.25 31.54 -12.48
CA ILE A 108 28.51 31.44 -13.23
C ILE A 108 29.63 32.10 -12.40
N ARG A 109 30.38 31.28 -11.66
CA ARG A 109 31.54 31.73 -10.89
C ARG A 109 32.85 31.53 -11.66
N THR A 110 33.07 32.34 -12.70
CA THR A 110 34.30 32.30 -13.50
C THR A 110 35.07 33.61 -13.45
N GLN A 111 36.36 33.57 -13.81
CA GLN A 111 37.22 34.76 -13.85
C GLN A 111 36.67 35.86 -14.77
N ALA A 112 35.98 35.50 -15.86
CA ALA A 112 35.33 36.43 -16.77
C ALA A 112 34.22 37.28 -16.08
N TYR A 113 33.69 36.81 -14.95
CA TYR A 113 32.64 37.48 -14.17
C TYR A 113 33.16 38.03 -12.82
N GLY A 114 34.49 38.14 -12.65
CA GLY A 114 35.09 38.77 -11.46
C GLY A 114 35.30 37.84 -10.26
N TRP A 115 35.29 36.53 -10.48
CA TRP A 115 35.59 35.52 -9.45
C TRP A 115 37.06 35.09 -9.50
N THR A 116 37.66 34.90 -8.33
CA THR A 116 39.02 34.35 -8.20
C THR A 116 38.99 33.05 -7.41
N SER A 117 40.11 32.32 -7.38
CA SER A 117 40.21 31.05 -6.65
C SER A 117 41.40 31.07 -5.70
N ARG A 118 41.17 30.75 -4.44
CA ARG A 118 42.22 30.63 -3.42
C ARG A 118 42.41 29.17 -3.04
N GLN A 119 43.67 28.72 -2.98
CA GLN A 119 43.96 27.35 -2.56
C GLN A 119 43.61 27.18 -1.08
N VAL A 120 43.00 26.06 -0.74
CA VAL A 120 42.71 25.66 0.64
C VAL A 120 43.36 24.31 0.92
N GLU A 121 43.65 24.06 2.19
CA GLU A 121 44.24 22.80 2.62
C GLU A 121 43.22 21.67 2.59
N LEU A 122 43.59 20.52 2.02
CA LEU A 122 42.69 19.36 1.86
C LEU A 122 42.15 18.83 3.20
N HIS A 123 42.93 18.90 4.28
CA HIS A 123 42.51 18.42 5.61
C HIS A 123 41.37 19.24 6.22
N ASN A 124 41.09 20.44 5.69
CA ASN A 124 39.97 21.28 6.11
C ASN A 124 38.68 20.98 5.34
N ILE A 125 38.71 20.04 4.40
CA ILE A 125 37.56 19.65 3.59
C ILE A 125 36.95 18.35 4.14
N PRO A 126 35.62 18.25 4.26
CA PRO A 126 34.96 17.00 4.61
C PRO A 126 35.35 15.86 3.67
N GLU A 127 35.76 14.71 4.22
CA GLU A 127 36.24 13.56 3.45
C GLU A 127 35.22 13.08 2.40
N GLU A 128 33.93 13.17 2.72
CA GLU A 128 32.83 12.80 1.81
C GLU A 128 32.79 13.66 0.54
N TRP A 129 33.23 14.92 0.59
CA TRP A 129 33.29 15.78 -0.59
C TRP A 129 34.43 15.33 -1.52
N ILE A 130 35.57 14.97 -0.93
CA ILE A 130 36.73 14.43 -1.66
C ILE A 130 36.34 13.11 -2.35
N LYS A 131 35.71 12.18 -1.61
CA LYS A 131 35.21 10.91 -2.17
C LYS A 131 34.20 11.14 -3.29
N THR A 132 33.29 12.10 -3.12
CA THR A 132 32.30 12.47 -4.14
C THR A 132 33.00 13.00 -5.39
N ALA A 133 33.98 13.89 -5.26
CA ALA A 133 34.74 14.44 -6.39
C ALA A 133 35.52 13.35 -7.14
N ILE A 134 36.25 12.48 -6.42
CA ILE A 134 36.99 11.36 -7.02
C ILE A 134 36.05 10.45 -7.80
N ARG A 135 34.94 10.04 -7.16
CA ARG A 135 33.97 9.15 -7.79
C ARG A 135 33.30 9.78 -8.99
N ALA A 136 32.96 11.07 -8.92
CA ALA A 136 32.35 11.80 -10.04
C ALA A 136 33.27 11.83 -11.26
N LEU A 137 34.56 12.11 -11.06
CA LEU A 137 35.55 12.08 -12.15
C LEU A 137 35.74 10.66 -12.71
N TYR A 138 35.78 9.66 -11.82
CA TYR A 138 35.97 8.26 -12.21
C TYR A 138 34.83 7.75 -13.10
N VAL A 139 33.56 7.96 -12.72
CA VAL A 139 32.42 7.40 -13.49
C VAL A 139 32.21 8.07 -14.85
N VAL A 140 32.77 9.26 -15.07
CA VAL A 140 32.79 9.91 -16.39
C VAL A 140 33.99 9.48 -17.24
N GLY A 141 34.86 8.60 -16.71
CA GLY A 141 35.98 8.00 -17.43
C GLY A 141 37.21 8.88 -17.57
N LEU A 142 37.31 9.99 -16.81
CA LEU A 142 38.47 10.89 -16.90
C LEU A 142 39.57 10.46 -15.92
N PRO A 143 40.82 10.25 -16.38
CA PRO A 143 41.93 9.90 -15.49
C PRO A 143 42.39 11.07 -14.62
N GLN A 144 42.09 12.30 -15.03
CA GLN A 144 42.41 13.54 -14.31
C GLN A 144 41.48 14.67 -14.74
N GLY A 145 41.25 15.63 -13.85
CA GLY A 145 40.37 16.76 -14.16
C GLY A 145 40.10 17.65 -12.96
N VAL A 146 39.23 18.64 -13.18
CA VAL A 146 38.72 19.55 -12.16
C VAL A 146 37.25 19.26 -11.94
N VAL A 147 36.88 18.89 -10.72
CA VAL A 147 35.49 18.68 -10.31
C VAL A 147 35.04 19.88 -9.48
N LYS A 148 33.97 20.54 -9.93
CA LYS A 148 33.36 21.66 -9.21
C LYS A 148 32.30 21.12 -8.26
N ILE A 149 32.44 21.41 -6.96
CA ILE A 149 31.46 21.07 -5.94
C ILE A 149 30.86 22.36 -5.39
N GLY A 150 29.53 22.42 -5.38
CA GLY A 150 28.76 23.49 -4.76
C GLY A 150 28.22 23.07 -3.40
N VAL A 151 28.28 23.97 -2.42
CA VAL A 151 27.64 23.83 -1.11
C VAL A 151 26.33 24.61 -1.11
N LEU A 152 25.24 23.93 -0.77
CA LEU A 152 23.90 24.49 -0.69
C LEU A 152 23.63 25.10 0.71
N PRO A 153 22.59 25.93 0.89
CA PRO A 153 22.26 26.56 2.18
C PRO A 153 21.98 25.61 3.34
N ASN A 154 21.66 24.34 3.05
CA ASN A 154 21.50 23.29 4.06
C ASN A 154 22.81 22.51 4.30
N GLU A 155 23.95 23.10 3.97
CA GLU A 155 25.31 22.56 4.08
C GLU A 155 25.60 21.30 3.24
N SER A 156 24.64 20.83 2.46
CA SER A 156 24.84 19.67 1.60
C SER A 156 25.56 20.02 0.31
N HIS A 157 26.32 19.08 -0.24
CA HIS A 157 27.16 19.29 -1.43
C HIS A 157 26.58 18.65 -2.69
N ILE A 158 26.83 19.27 -3.85
CA ILE A 158 26.47 18.75 -5.17
C ILE A 158 27.61 18.94 -6.17
N VAL A 159 27.74 18.02 -7.14
CA VAL A 159 28.62 18.21 -8.29
C VAL A 159 27.97 19.17 -9.28
N LEU A 160 28.61 20.31 -9.50
CA LEU A 160 28.15 21.34 -10.43
C LEU A 160 28.66 21.08 -11.84
N ASP A 161 29.92 20.66 -11.96
CA ASP A 161 30.58 20.53 -13.24
C ASP A 161 31.86 19.69 -13.18
N ILE A 162 32.27 19.10 -14.30
CA ILE A 162 33.53 18.36 -14.44
C ILE A 162 34.24 18.79 -15.71
N ASN A 163 35.52 19.16 -15.59
CA ASN A 163 36.34 19.65 -16.69
C ASN A 163 37.63 18.85 -16.81
N GLU A 164 37.97 18.46 -18.04
CA GLU A 164 39.23 17.79 -18.34
C GLU A 164 40.42 18.74 -18.17
N SER A 165 41.56 18.22 -17.72
CA SER A 165 42.79 19.01 -17.57
C SER A 165 43.90 18.46 -18.47
N ASN A 166 44.33 19.28 -19.45
CA ASN A 166 45.46 18.96 -20.34
C ASN A 166 46.84 19.18 -19.69
N ARG A 167 46.91 19.58 -18.41
CA ARG A 167 48.16 20.05 -17.76
C ARG A 167 48.92 19.02 -16.92
N PHE A 168 48.45 17.79 -16.82
CA PHE A 168 49.06 16.76 -15.97
C PHE A 168 49.49 15.53 -16.80
N LYS A 169 50.64 14.94 -16.45
CA LYS A 169 51.12 13.70 -17.05
C LYS A 169 50.28 12.53 -16.51
N GLN A 170 49.89 11.58 -17.37
CA GLN A 170 49.27 10.32 -16.93
C GLN A 170 50.13 9.68 -15.84
N ALA A 171 49.50 9.30 -14.73
CA ALA A 171 50.18 8.54 -13.69
C ALA A 171 50.60 7.18 -14.29
N PRO A 172 51.84 6.72 -14.07
CA PRO A 172 52.29 5.43 -14.58
C PRO A 172 51.41 4.31 -14.01
N VAL A 173 51.05 3.35 -14.85
CA VAL A 173 50.36 2.13 -14.41
C VAL A 173 51.33 1.36 -13.52
N THR A 174 51.07 1.34 -12.21
CA THR A 174 51.81 0.50 -11.27
C THR A 174 51.50 -0.96 -11.57
N LYS A 175 52.54 -1.78 -11.76
CA LYS A 175 52.40 -3.22 -11.82
C LYS A 175 51.87 -3.75 -10.49
N ALA A 176 51.09 -4.82 -10.55
CA ALA A 176 50.60 -5.49 -9.34
C ALA A 176 51.80 -5.99 -8.50
N VAL A 177 51.73 -5.79 -7.19
CA VAL A 177 52.67 -6.39 -6.24
C VAL A 177 52.15 -7.79 -5.92
N SER A 178 52.95 -8.82 -6.19
CA SER A 178 52.60 -10.24 -5.98
C SER A 178 53.74 -10.93 -5.19
N PRO A 179 53.43 -11.83 -4.24
CA PRO A 179 52.09 -12.24 -3.80
C PRO A 179 51.39 -11.16 -2.95
N PHE A 180 50.05 -11.24 -2.89
CA PHE A 180 49.21 -10.42 -2.03
C PHE A 180 48.07 -11.26 -1.43
N THR A 181 47.46 -10.83 -0.33
CA THR A 181 46.31 -11.54 0.27
C THR A 181 44.98 -11.13 -0.38
N ILE A 182 44.05 -12.07 -0.48
CA ILE A 182 42.66 -11.82 -0.82
C ILE A 182 41.78 -12.20 0.38
N GLY A 183 40.74 -11.42 0.63
CA GLY A 183 39.75 -11.67 1.68
C GLY A 183 38.36 -11.27 1.21
N ALA A 184 37.37 -11.46 2.08
CA ALA A 184 35.99 -11.06 1.78
C ALA A 184 35.20 -10.78 3.06
N ASP A 185 34.22 -9.89 2.96
CA ASP A 185 33.17 -9.67 3.95
C ASP A 185 31.83 -9.83 3.24
N ILE A 186 31.09 -10.90 3.57
CA ILE A 186 29.94 -11.33 2.77
C ILE A 186 28.68 -11.29 3.61
N GLU A 187 27.79 -10.39 3.23
CA GLU A 187 26.52 -10.15 3.91
C GLU A 187 25.45 -11.15 3.46
N PHE A 188 24.58 -11.56 4.38
CA PHE A 188 23.36 -12.33 4.09
C PHE A 188 22.27 -11.99 5.11
N MET A 189 21.06 -12.50 4.89
CA MET A 189 19.90 -12.24 5.74
C MET A 189 19.23 -13.55 6.13
N LEU A 190 18.51 -13.52 7.25
CA LEU A 190 17.69 -14.66 7.69
C LEU A 190 16.23 -14.40 7.32
N SER A 191 15.57 -15.42 6.77
CA SER A 191 14.10 -15.46 6.77
C SER A 191 13.60 -16.56 7.68
N CYS A 192 12.44 -16.38 8.31
CA CYS A 192 11.72 -17.47 8.96
C CYS A 192 10.31 -17.49 8.39
N ASP A 193 9.92 -18.61 7.79
CA ASP A 193 8.64 -18.75 7.05
C ASP A 193 8.43 -17.61 6.02
N ASN A 194 9.50 -17.20 5.32
CA ASN A 194 9.58 -16.11 4.34
C ASN A 194 9.46 -14.68 4.90
N GLU A 195 9.44 -14.50 6.22
CA GLU A 195 9.49 -13.19 6.86
C GLU A 195 10.92 -12.84 7.29
N LEU A 196 11.28 -11.55 7.26
CA LEU A 196 12.60 -11.10 7.71
C LEU A 196 12.79 -11.41 9.20
N LEU A 197 13.85 -12.16 9.51
CA LEU A 197 14.31 -12.40 10.86
C LEU A 197 15.62 -11.63 11.09
N PRO A 198 15.75 -10.79 12.14
CA PRO A 198 17.00 -10.09 12.42
C PRO A 198 18.15 -11.08 12.62
N ALA A 199 19.30 -10.84 11.98
CA ALA A 199 20.50 -11.63 12.14
C ALA A 199 20.98 -11.71 13.60
N SER A 200 20.79 -10.62 14.35
CA SER A 200 21.10 -10.54 15.79
C SER A 200 20.25 -11.45 16.67
N THR A 201 19.25 -12.15 16.10
CA THR A 201 18.51 -13.21 16.80
C THR A 201 19.42 -14.38 17.17
N PHE A 202 20.40 -14.70 16.31
CA PHE A 202 21.29 -15.86 16.51
C PHE A 202 22.77 -15.50 16.48
N PHE A 203 23.15 -14.46 15.74
CA PHE A 203 24.55 -14.12 15.59
C PHE A 203 24.97 -13.00 16.55
N PRO A 204 26.17 -13.07 17.14
CA PRO A 204 26.73 -11.96 17.88
C PRO A 204 26.96 -10.76 16.96
N ILE A 205 27.10 -9.56 17.53
CA ILE A 205 27.41 -8.35 16.74
C ILE A 205 28.79 -8.50 16.08
N GLN A 206 29.79 -8.95 16.85
CA GLN A 206 31.17 -9.13 16.39
C GLN A 206 31.51 -10.61 16.19
N GLY A 207 32.56 -10.88 15.39
CA GLY A 207 33.12 -12.21 15.19
C GLY A 207 33.20 -12.62 13.73
N SER A 208 33.73 -13.83 13.48
CA SER A 208 33.90 -14.39 12.13
C SER A 208 32.58 -14.72 11.43
N VAL A 209 31.54 -14.98 12.23
CA VAL A 209 30.13 -14.96 11.83
C VAL A 209 29.47 -14.00 12.80
N GLY A 210 29.00 -12.85 12.31
CA GLY A 210 28.40 -11.83 13.15
C GLY A 210 27.36 -11.01 12.41
N CYS A 211 27.03 -9.84 12.93
CA CYS A 211 26.11 -8.90 12.28
C CYS A 211 26.87 -7.81 11.53
N ASP A 212 26.30 -7.29 10.45
CA ASP A 212 26.68 -5.97 9.90
C ASP A 212 26.22 -4.86 10.86
N GLU A 213 26.81 -3.67 10.77
CA GLU A 213 26.48 -2.53 11.65
C GLU A 213 25.07 -1.94 11.38
N ARG A 214 24.40 -2.33 10.29
CA ARG A 214 23.06 -1.83 9.95
C ARG A 214 21.97 -2.38 10.88
N GLN A 215 21.50 -1.50 11.75
CA GLN A 215 20.34 -1.74 12.60
C GLN A 215 19.01 -1.55 11.85
N ILE A 216 17.97 -2.24 12.31
CA ILE A 216 16.59 -2.13 11.82
C ILE A 216 16.02 -0.74 12.09
N GLU A 217 16.14 -0.28 13.33
CA GLU A 217 15.93 1.11 13.71
C GLU A 217 17.19 1.61 14.42
N GLN A 218 17.51 2.91 14.29
CA GLN A 218 18.58 3.52 15.08
C GLN A 218 18.34 3.25 16.56
N ASP A 219 19.36 2.68 17.21
CA ASP A 219 19.44 2.32 18.63
C ASP A 219 18.53 1.15 19.06
N SER A 220 17.98 0.38 18.12
CA SER A 220 17.17 -0.81 18.45
C SER A 220 17.99 -1.97 19.02
N GLY A 221 19.29 -2.02 18.71
CA GLY A 221 20.12 -3.20 18.98
C GLY A 221 19.75 -4.43 18.14
N GLN A 222 18.81 -4.30 17.20
CA GLN A 222 18.44 -5.36 16.26
C GLN A 222 19.10 -5.12 14.90
N TYR A 223 19.90 -6.09 14.47
CA TYR A 223 20.69 -6.00 13.24
C TYR A 223 20.09 -6.91 12.17
N ALA A 224 19.81 -6.35 10.99
CA ALA A 224 19.07 -7.05 9.94
C ALA A 224 19.95 -8.03 9.15
N LEU A 225 21.23 -7.70 8.96
CA LEU A 225 22.15 -8.47 8.13
C LEU A 225 23.18 -9.21 8.98
N ALA A 226 23.46 -10.44 8.58
CA ALA A 226 24.59 -11.23 9.04
C ALA A 226 25.77 -11.03 8.09
N GLU A 227 26.99 -11.20 8.58
CA GLU A 227 28.22 -11.06 7.79
C GLU A 227 29.18 -12.23 8.09
N LEU A 228 29.66 -12.87 7.03
CA LEU A 228 30.74 -13.86 7.07
C LEU A 228 32.07 -13.16 6.79
N ARG A 229 33.04 -13.33 7.70
CA ARG A 229 34.37 -12.69 7.64
C ARG A 229 35.47 -13.76 7.59
N PRO A 230 35.63 -14.48 6.46
CA PRO A 230 36.71 -15.46 6.28
C PRO A 230 38.08 -14.80 6.50
N VAL A 231 38.99 -15.55 7.11
CA VAL A 231 40.39 -15.13 7.22
C VAL A 231 40.98 -14.96 5.83
N GLU A 232 41.68 -13.84 5.60
CA GLU A 232 42.37 -13.56 4.35
C GLU A 232 43.48 -14.60 4.08
N ALA A 233 43.76 -14.85 2.80
CA ALA A 233 44.77 -15.80 2.40
C ALA A 233 45.43 -15.40 1.07
N GLU A 234 46.58 -15.99 0.75
CA GLU A 234 47.23 -15.71 -0.54
C GLU A 234 46.48 -16.35 -1.72
N THR A 235 45.75 -17.45 -1.48
CA THR A 235 45.05 -18.22 -2.51
C THR A 235 43.52 -18.13 -2.40
N PRO A 236 42.78 -18.02 -3.53
CA PRO A 236 41.32 -18.08 -3.55
C PRO A 236 40.72 -19.33 -2.89
N HIS A 237 41.37 -20.48 -3.09
CA HIS A 237 40.92 -21.77 -2.56
C HIS A 237 40.94 -21.81 -1.04
N GLU A 238 41.95 -21.20 -0.41
CA GLU A 238 42.05 -21.13 1.05
C GLU A 238 40.96 -20.23 1.64
N VAL A 239 40.71 -19.05 1.05
CA VAL A 239 39.57 -18.20 1.44
C VAL A 239 38.25 -18.95 1.29
N PHE A 240 38.09 -19.71 0.21
CA PHE A 240 36.90 -20.52 -0.01
C PHE A 240 36.72 -21.62 1.06
N GLN A 241 37.79 -22.29 1.51
CA GLN A 241 37.71 -23.24 2.63
C GLN A 241 37.36 -22.55 3.95
N ASN A 242 37.92 -21.37 4.20
CA ASN A 242 37.56 -20.55 5.36
C ASN A 242 36.08 -20.18 5.32
N MET A 243 35.55 -19.77 4.15
CA MET A 243 34.12 -19.52 3.96
C MET A 243 33.27 -20.75 4.22
N LYS A 244 33.65 -21.92 3.68
CA LYS A 244 32.91 -23.18 3.91
C LYS A 244 32.79 -23.49 5.40
N THR A 245 33.88 -23.32 6.15
CA THR A 245 33.90 -23.48 7.61
C THR A 245 32.97 -22.49 8.30
N LEU A 246 32.94 -21.23 7.85
CA LEU A 246 32.06 -20.22 8.42
C LEU A 246 30.58 -20.45 8.08
N VAL A 247 30.24 -20.92 6.88
CA VAL A 247 28.87 -21.31 6.52
C VAL A 247 28.40 -22.47 7.41
N GLN A 248 29.25 -23.47 7.66
CA GLN A 248 28.96 -24.56 8.59
C GLN A 248 28.75 -24.04 10.02
N LYS A 249 29.64 -23.16 10.50
CA LYS A 249 29.52 -22.53 11.83
C LYS A 249 28.24 -21.71 11.96
N ALA A 250 27.90 -20.92 10.94
CA ALA A 250 26.67 -20.13 10.91
C ALA A 250 25.43 -21.03 10.93
N SER A 251 25.44 -22.11 10.15
CA SER A 251 24.35 -23.09 10.14
C SER A 251 24.21 -23.83 11.47
N ALA A 252 25.30 -24.13 12.17
CA ALA A 252 25.26 -24.75 13.49
C ALA A 252 24.60 -23.86 14.55
N LEU A 253 24.71 -22.53 14.41
CA LEU A 253 24.01 -21.57 15.28
C LEU A 253 22.53 -21.40 14.92
N VAL A 254 22.14 -21.78 13.70
CA VAL A 254 20.76 -21.63 13.18
C VAL A 254 20.32 -22.94 12.53
N PRO A 255 20.17 -24.04 13.29
CA PRO A 255 19.99 -25.38 12.73
C PRO A 255 18.58 -25.65 12.15
N TYR A 256 17.68 -24.66 12.17
CA TYR A 256 16.24 -24.84 11.94
C TYR A 256 15.85 -24.97 10.47
N GLU A 257 14.83 -25.81 10.20
CA GLU A 257 14.36 -26.08 8.84
C GLU A 257 13.60 -24.91 8.21
N ASN A 258 12.81 -24.18 9.01
CA ASN A 258 11.94 -23.06 8.58
C ASN A 258 12.64 -21.69 8.60
N VAL A 259 13.89 -21.63 9.06
CA VAL A 259 14.76 -20.46 8.90
C VAL A 259 15.59 -20.66 7.63
N ALA A 260 15.82 -19.62 6.82
CA ALA A 260 16.53 -19.70 5.55
C ALA A 260 17.69 -18.68 5.42
N PHE A 261 18.82 -19.18 4.92
CA PHE A 261 19.98 -18.50 4.33
C PHE A 261 19.66 -17.66 3.09
N ARG A 262 19.29 -16.38 3.18
CA ARG A 262 19.01 -15.52 2.01
C ARG A 262 20.20 -14.62 1.65
N ALA A 263 20.65 -14.65 0.41
CA ALA A 263 21.75 -13.82 -0.09
C ALA A 263 21.43 -13.27 -1.50
N GLY A 264 22.35 -12.52 -2.10
CA GLY A 264 22.15 -11.87 -3.40
C GLY A 264 22.17 -10.35 -3.31
N SER A 265 21.36 -9.69 -4.14
CA SER A 265 21.36 -8.23 -4.23
C SER A 265 20.54 -7.55 -3.13
N MET A 266 19.28 -7.95 -3.01
CA MET A 266 18.32 -7.34 -2.08
C MET A 266 17.22 -8.35 -1.75
N PRO A 267 17.52 -9.36 -0.91
CA PRO A 267 16.56 -10.43 -0.58
C PRO A 267 15.25 -9.88 0.01
N PHE A 268 15.37 -8.86 0.86
CA PHE A 268 14.23 -8.11 1.37
C PHE A 268 14.29 -6.68 0.85
N VAL A 269 13.17 -6.18 0.31
CA VAL A 269 13.12 -4.85 -0.28
C VAL A 269 13.59 -3.81 0.73
N GLY A 270 14.61 -3.04 0.34
CA GLY A 270 15.21 -1.97 1.14
C GLY A 270 16.40 -2.37 2.03
N TYR A 271 16.71 -3.67 2.16
CA TYR A 271 17.95 -4.16 2.75
C TYR A 271 18.87 -4.72 1.67
N GLN A 272 19.98 -4.05 1.41
CA GLN A 272 20.97 -4.44 0.39
C GLN A 272 22.00 -5.37 1.01
N CYS A 273 22.25 -6.53 0.39
CA CYS A 273 23.39 -7.39 0.74
C CYS A 273 24.59 -7.07 -0.16
N GLY A 274 25.79 -7.04 0.43
CA GLY A 274 27.08 -6.88 -0.23
C GLY A 274 27.97 -8.12 -0.11
N GLY A 275 28.81 -8.34 -1.12
CA GLY A 275 29.89 -9.33 -1.07
C GLY A 275 31.22 -8.61 -1.28
N HIS A 276 31.69 -7.92 -0.24
CA HIS A 276 32.87 -7.07 -0.31
C HIS A 276 34.13 -7.95 -0.46
N LEU A 277 35.06 -7.52 -1.31
CA LEU A 277 36.32 -8.24 -1.56
C LEU A 277 37.50 -7.42 -1.13
N HIS A 278 38.43 -8.04 -0.41
CA HIS A 278 39.62 -7.40 0.15
C HIS A 278 40.83 -7.76 -0.69
N PHE A 279 41.67 -6.76 -0.95
CA PHE A 279 42.90 -6.93 -1.70
C PHE A 279 44.05 -6.35 -0.86
N GLY A 280 45.04 -7.20 -0.53
CA GLY A 280 46.28 -6.85 0.16
C GLY A 280 47.26 -6.00 -0.67
N ILE A 281 46.73 -5.18 -1.58
CA ILE A 281 47.49 -4.27 -2.45
C ILE A 281 46.86 -2.87 -2.43
N PRO A 282 47.67 -1.80 -2.62
CA PRO A 282 47.16 -0.44 -2.67
C PRO A 282 46.11 -0.24 -3.77
N CYS A 283 45.08 0.55 -3.47
CA CYS A 283 44.08 0.94 -4.46
C CYS A 283 44.73 1.79 -5.58
N SER A 284 44.39 1.50 -6.83
CA SER A 284 44.77 2.29 -7.99
C SER A 284 43.60 2.44 -8.97
N ALA A 285 43.60 3.50 -9.77
CA ALA A 285 42.57 3.69 -10.80
C ALA A 285 42.53 2.53 -11.81
N SER A 286 43.69 1.97 -12.15
CA SER A 286 43.80 0.79 -13.02
C SER A 286 43.16 -0.45 -12.38
N LEU A 287 43.42 -0.70 -11.10
CA LEU A 287 42.82 -1.82 -10.36
C LEU A 287 41.30 -1.67 -10.25
N LEU A 288 40.81 -0.49 -9.85
CA LEU A 288 39.37 -0.24 -9.73
C LEU A 288 38.65 -0.39 -11.08
N LYS A 289 39.23 0.15 -12.16
CA LYS A 289 38.72 0.02 -13.53
C LYS A 289 38.70 -1.43 -13.99
N ALA A 290 39.74 -2.20 -13.67
CA ALA A 290 39.81 -3.62 -14.01
C ALA A 290 38.73 -4.42 -13.26
N LEU A 291 38.55 -4.17 -11.96
CA LEU A 291 37.49 -4.82 -11.16
C LEU A 291 36.10 -4.48 -11.67
N ASP A 292 35.81 -3.23 -12.00
CA ASP A 292 34.50 -2.86 -12.54
C ASP A 292 34.21 -3.57 -13.89
N GLN A 293 35.20 -3.65 -14.79
CA GLN A 293 35.04 -4.23 -16.13
C GLN A 293 35.05 -5.76 -16.16
N TYR A 294 35.96 -6.37 -15.40
CA TYR A 294 36.30 -7.80 -15.51
C TYR A 294 35.82 -8.61 -14.31
N LEU A 295 35.22 -7.97 -13.30
CA LEU A 295 34.60 -8.65 -12.16
C LEU A 295 33.13 -8.24 -11.99
N ALA A 296 32.83 -6.95 -11.79
CA ALA A 296 31.45 -6.52 -11.54
C ALA A 296 30.51 -6.68 -12.74
N ILE A 297 30.96 -6.38 -13.97
CA ILE A 297 30.14 -6.58 -15.18
C ILE A 297 29.84 -8.07 -15.41
N PRO A 298 30.81 -9.01 -15.36
CA PRO A 298 30.52 -10.46 -15.40
C PRO A 298 29.53 -10.93 -14.32
N ILE A 299 29.70 -10.49 -13.07
CA ILE A 299 28.80 -10.88 -11.98
C ILE A 299 27.39 -10.29 -12.20
N ALA A 300 27.28 -9.07 -12.72
CA ALA A 300 25.99 -8.48 -13.08
C ALA A 300 25.22 -9.27 -14.16
N MET A 301 25.89 -10.13 -14.94
CA MET A 301 25.25 -10.99 -15.93
C MET A 301 24.61 -12.25 -15.34
N ILE A 302 24.91 -12.60 -14.08
CA ILE A 302 24.33 -13.76 -13.37
C ILE A 302 23.47 -13.35 -12.18
N GLU A 303 23.42 -12.07 -11.81
CA GLU A 303 22.52 -11.57 -10.78
C GLU A 303 21.06 -11.54 -11.23
N ASN A 304 20.13 -11.56 -10.27
CA ASN A 304 18.74 -11.30 -10.57
C ASN A 304 18.53 -9.82 -10.94
N SER A 305 18.16 -9.55 -12.20
CA SER A 305 18.00 -8.18 -12.71
C SER A 305 17.06 -7.30 -11.88
N ARG A 306 16.02 -7.87 -11.26
CA ARG A 306 15.00 -7.11 -10.51
C ARG A 306 15.57 -6.60 -9.19
N THR A 307 16.20 -7.46 -8.41
CA THR A 307 16.79 -7.11 -7.10
C THR A 307 18.08 -6.30 -7.29
N ALA A 308 18.90 -6.64 -8.29
CA ALA A 308 20.11 -5.89 -8.64
C ALA A 308 19.80 -4.44 -9.03
N LYS A 309 18.81 -4.21 -9.90
CA LYS A 309 18.35 -2.86 -10.27
C LYS A 309 17.90 -2.05 -9.05
N ARG A 310 17.19 -2.67 -8.11
CA ARG A 310 16.76 -2.01 -6.87
C ARG A 310 17.94 -1.66 -5.98
N ARG A 311 18.89 -2.59 -5.78
CA ARG A 311 20.12 -2.38 -5.03
C ARG A 311 20.92 -1.20 -5.60
N ARG A 312 21.16 -1.19 -6.92
CA ARG A 312 21.95 -0.18 -7.63
C ARG A 312 21.33 1.21 -7.68
N ARG A 313 20.04 1.37 -7.34
CA ARG A 313 19.38 2.67 -7.13
C ARG A 313 19.69 3.30 -5.76
N THR A 314 20.43 2.58 -4.92
CA THR A 314 20.88 3.07 -3.61
C THR A 314 22.37 3.40 -3.65
N ASN A 315 22.97 3.69 -2.50
CA ASN A 315 24.42 3.88 -2.42
C ASN A 315 25.23 2.58 -2.59
N HIS A 316 24.57 1.41 -2.66
CA HIS A 316 25.20 0.10 -2.81
C HIS A 316 25.24 -0.35 -4.27
N GLY A 317 26.26 -1.14 -4.60
CA GLY A 317 26.37 -1.77 -5.92
C GLY A 317 26.67 -0.87 -7.09
N GLY A 318 27.06 0.38 -6.84
CA GLY A 318 27.49 1.28 -7.89
C GLY A 318 28.93 0.99 -8.33
N LEU A 319 29.24 1.26 -9.59
CA LEU A 319 30.60 1.20 -10.12
C LEU A 319 31.50 2.23 -9.41
N GLY A 320 32.80 1.92 -9.34
CA GLY A 320 33.80 2.78 -8.70
C GLY A 320 33.69 2.89 -7.18
N ARG A 321 33.02 1.95 -6.51
CA ARG A 321 32.86 1.94 -5.05
C ARG A 321 33.98 1.12 -4.39
N TYR A 322 34.74 1.77 -3.52
CA TYR A 322 35.84 1.15 -2.77
C TYR A 322 36.04 1.83 -1.41
N ARG A 323 36.81 1.18 -0.52
CA ARG A 323 37.39 1.76 0.70
C ARG A 323 38.89 1.48 0.74
N VAL A 324 39.65 2.42 1.29
CA VAL A 324 41.07 2.23 1.57
C VAL A 324 41.22 1.71 2.99
N LYS A 325 42.05 0.68 3.18
CA LYS A 325 42.32 0.06 4.48
C LYS A 325 43.83 -0.04 4.73
N PRO A 326 44.30 -0.22 5.97
CA PRO A 326 45.73 -0.35 6.27
C PRO A 326 46.42 -1.48 5.48
N TYR A 327 45.70 -2.56 5.20
CA TYR A 327 46.20 -3.71 4.44
C TYR A 327 46.12 -3.52 2.91
N GLY A 328 45.41 -2.51 2.40
CA GLY A 328 45.19 -2.32 0.96
C GLY A 328 43.84 -1.69 0.63
N MET A 329 42.94 -2.44 -0.01
CA MET A 329 41.61 -1.95 -0.39
C MET A 329 40.47 -2.95 -0.24
N GLU A 330 39.27 -2.42 -0.04
CA GLU A 330 38.00 -3.15 -0.14
C GLU A 330 37.24 -2.70 -1.38
N TYR A 331 36.77 -3.65 -2.16
CA TYR A 331 35.91 -3.43 -3.32
C TYR A 331 34.44 -3.70 -2.96
N LEU A 332 33.55 -2.75 -3.23
CA LEU A 332 32.18 -2.74 -2.66
C LEU A 332 31.05 -2.91 -3.68
N SER A 333 31.37 -3.00 -4.98
CA SER A 333 30.34 -2.98 -6.04
C SER A 333 29.51 -4.27 -6.11
N LEU A 334 30.02 -5.39 -5.62
CA LEU A 334 29.35 -6.70 -5.78
C LEU A 334 28.19 -6.87 -4.81
N SER A 335 27.13 -7.54 -5.27
CA SER A 335 26.11 -8.13 -4.39
C SER A 335 26.69 -9.30 -3.61
N SER A 336 25.93 -9.83 -2.66
CA SER A 336 26.35 -11.05 -1.96
C SER A 336 26.32 -12.24 -2.91
N TRP A 337 27.48 -12.85 -3.12
CA TRP A 337 27.71 -13.90 -4.11
C TRP A 337 27.81 -15.30 -3.48
N VAL A 338 27.57 -15.43 -2.17
CA VAL A 338 27.71 -16.70 -1.41
C VAL A 338 26.65 -17.74 -1.75
N ILE A 339 25.68 -17.47 -2.63
CA ILE A 339 24.54 -18.36 -2.88
C ILE A 339 24.97 -19.74 -3.40
N GLU A 340 25.92 -19.76 -4.34
CA GLU A 340 26.39 -20.98 -5.00
C GLU A 340 27.87 -21.19 -4.70
N PRO A 341 28.28 -22.34 -4.12
CA PRO A 341 29.68 -22.55 -3.70
C PRO A 341 30.66 -22.56 -4.87
N THR A 342 30.27 -23.18 -5.99
CA THR A 342 31.14 -23.25 -7.17
C THR A 342 31.36 -21.86 -7.79
N LEU A 343 30.30 -21.07 -7.94
CA LEU A 343 30.39 -19.68 -8.43
C LEU A 343 31.13 -18.78 -7.44
N SER A 344 30.97 -19.01 -6.13
CA SER A 344 31.72 -18.31 -5.09
C SER A 344 33.23 -18.48 -5.27
N LEU A 345 33.70 -19.71 -5.47
CA LEU A 345 35.10 -19.99 -5.77
C LEU A 345 35.52 -19.35 -7.11
N SER A 346 34.70 -19.45 -8.17
CA SER A 346 34.98 -18.81 -9.45
C SER A 346 35.16 -17.29 -9.33
N ILE A 347 34.36 -16.63 -8.49
CA ILE A 347 34.42 -15.18 -8.24
C ILE A 347 35.70 -14.82 -7.50
N LEU A 348 36.09 -15.58 -6.47
CA LEU A 348 37.38 -15.38 -5.78
C LEU A 348 38.57 -15.57 -6.73
N CYS A 349 38.54 -16.61 -7.57
CA CYS A 349 39.56 -16.86 -8.58
C CYS A 349 39.62 -15.73 -9.62
N LEU A 350 38.46 -15.25 -10.09
CA LEU A 350 38.39 -14.14 -11.04
C LEU A 350 38.91 -12.85 -10.41
N ALA A 351 38.52 -12.55 -9.17
CA ALA A 351 39.01 -11.40 -8.42
C ALA A 351 40.54 -11.43 -8.28
N LYS A 352 41.11 -12.58 -7.92
CA LYS A 352 42.56 -12.76 -7.81
C LYS A 352 43.28 -12.59 -9.15
N LEU A 353 42.75 -13.18 -10.23
CA LEU A 353 43.28 -13.03 -11.58
C LEU A 353 43.24 -11.56 -12.02
N VAL A 354 42.11 -10.89 -11.84
CA VAL A 354 41.94 -9.48 -12.20
C VAL A 354 42.89 -8.60 -11.38
N GLY A 355 43.05 -8.87 -10.09
CA GLY A 355 44.01 -8.19 -9.22
C GLY A 355 45.46 -8.38 -9.65
N ASN A 356 45.86 -9.58 -10.10
CA ASN A 356 47.21 -9.84 -10.62
C ASN A 356 47.48 -9.11 -11.94
N HIS A 357 46.48 -9.06 -12.83
CA HIS A 357 46.63 -8.60 -14.21
C HIS A 357 45.99 -7.24 -14.49
N HIS A 358 45.64 -6.46 -13.47
CA HIS A 358 44.89 -5.20 -13.65
C HIS A 358 45.58 -4.20 -14.59
N HIS A 359 46.91 -4.25 -14.67
CA HIS A 359 47.77 -3.41 -15.49
C HIS A 359 47.80 -3.83 -16.98
N GLU A 360 47.37 -5.06 -17.29
CA GLU A 360 47.30 -5.59 -18.66
C GLU A 360 45.99 -5.21 -19.36
N PHE A 361 44.92 -4.91 -18.59
CA PHE A 361 43.61 -4.55 -19.14
C PHE A 361 43.53 -3.08 -19.57
N GLN A 362 43.51 -2.86 -20.89
CA GLN A 362 43.53 -1.50 -21.47
C GLN A 362 42.14 -0.92 -21.79
N ASP A 363 41.08 -1.74 -21.81
CA ASP A 363 39.75 -1.27 -22.18
C ASP A 363 39.16 -0.21 -21.22
N ASP A 364 38.20 0.55 -21.74
CA ASP A 364 37.48 1.66 -21.10
C ASP A 364 35.95 1.58 -21.28
N PHE A 365 35.41 0.46 -21.77
CA PHE A 365 33.99 0.32 -22.13
C PHE A 365 33.03 0.51 -20.94
N VAL A 366 33.50 0.30 -19.70
CA VAL A 366 32.68 0.55 -18.49
C VAL A 366 32.24 2.00 -18.37
N PHE A 367 33.02 2.93 -18.93
CA PHE A 367 32.68 4.35 -18.87
C PHE A 367 31.63 4.73 -19.92
N TYR A 368 31.35 3.88 -20.91
CA TYR A 368 30.35 4.19 -21.92
C TYR A 368 28.94 4.29 -21.31
N PRO A 369 28.20 5.39 -21.53
CA PRO A 369 26.91 5.62 -20.87
C PRO A 369 25.88 4.52 -21.11
N VAL A 370 25.90 3.89 -22.29
CA VAL A 370 25.03 2.75 -22.62
C VAL A 370 25.33 1.52 -21.75
N ILE A 371 26.61 1.26 -21.44
CA ILE A 371 27.04 0.14 -20.60
C ILE A 371 26.71 0.40 -19.14
N GLN A 372 26.99 1.61 -18.64
CA GLN A 372 26.58 2.01 -17.30
C GLN A 372 25.06 1.89 -17.16
N ARG A 373 24.28 2.39 -18.13
CA ARG A 373 22.82 2.29 -18.13
C ARG A 373 22.35 0.83 -18.13
N ALA A 374 23.03 -0.05 -18.85
CA ALA A 374 22.74 -1.48 -18.83
C ALA A 374 23.02 -2.12 -17.47
N TYR A 375 24.18 -1.82 -16.86
CA TYR A 375 24.55 -2.28 -15.52
C TYR A 375 23.53 -1.84 -14.47
N TYR A 376 23.26 -0.54 -14.35
CA TYR A 376 22.35 0.01 -13.35
C TYR A 376 20.89 -0.45 -13.53
N ASN A 377 20.47 -0.79 -14.76
CA ASN A 377 19.13 -1.33 -15.02
C ASN A 377 19.04 -2.86 -15.01
N GLY A 378 20.14 -3.59 -14.79
CA GLY A 378 20.16 -5.05 -14.85
C GLY A 378 19.84 -5.59 -16.25
N ASN A 379 20.22 -4.87 -17.31
CA ASN A 379 19.91 -5.23 -18.70
C ASN A 379 20.92 -6.27 -19.23
N TYR A 380 20.63 -7.55 -18.92
CA TYR A 380 21.45 -8.68 -19.34
C TYR A 380 21.71 -8.75 -20.87
N PRO A 381 20.71 -8.59 -21.76
CA PRO A 381 20.94 -8.65 -23.20
C PRO A 381 22.01 -7.67 -23.73
N VAL A 382 22.08 -6.46 -23.18
CA VAL A 382 23.10 -5.48 -23.57
C VAL A 382 24.46 -5.85 -22.99
N LEU A 383 24.52 -6.25 -21.71
CA LEU A 383 25.77 -6.66 -21.07
C LEU A 383 26.38 -7.91 -21.75
N LYS A 384 25.55 -8.88 -22.13
CA LYS A 384 25.98 -10.12 -22.81
C LYS A 384 26.73 -9.85 -24.12
N GLN A 385 26.45 -8.74 -24.80
CA GLN A 385 27.18 -8.38 -26.03
C GLN A 385 28.67 -8.08 -25.77
N LEU A 386 29.03 -7.67 -24.56
CA LEU A 386 30.43 -7.48 -24.14
C LEU A 386 31.13 -8.80 -23.80
N TRP A 387 30.36 -9.85 -23.48
CA TRP A 387 30.90 -11.08 -22.92
C TRP A 387 32.00 -11.74 -23.76
N PRO A 388 31.88 -11.89 -25.10
CA PRO A 388 32.93 -12.52 -25.90
C PRO A 388 34.29 -11.79 -25.80
N HIS A 389 34.27 -10.46 -25.72
CA HIS A 389 35.47 -9.64 -25.58
C HIS A 389 36.08 -9.78 -24.17
N ILE A 390 35.25 -9.64 -23.14
CA ILE A 390 35.66 -9.80 -21.73
C ILE A 390 36.28 -11.18 -21.51
N LYS A 391 35.60 -12.24 -21.95
CA LYS A 391 36.05 -13.63 -21.84
C LYS A 391 37.42 -13.81 -22.50
N LYS A 392 37.60 -13.31 -23.72
CA LYS A 392 38.88 -13.41 -24.44
C LYS A 392 40.02 -12.77 -23.66
N ASN A 393 39.83 -11.56 -23.14
CA ASN A 393 40.87 -10.83 -22.41
C ASN A 393 41.25 -11.52 -21.09
N ILE A 394 40.27 -12.10 -20.38
CA ILE A 394 40.57 -12.93 -19.20
C ILE A 394 41.41 -14.16 -19.61
N GLN A 395 41.04 -14.83 -20.70
CA GLN A 395 41.71 -16.04 -21.20
C GLN A 395 43.15 -15.80 -21.68
N THR A 396 43.50 -14.57 -22.06
CA THR A 396 44.87 -14.23 -22.51
C THR A 396 45.85 -13.92 -21.39
N THR A 397 45.38 -13.76 -20.15
CA THR A 397 46.26 -13.50 -19.00
C THR A 397 47.12 -14.73 -18.67
N SER A 398 48.35 -14.50 -18.17
CA SER A 398 49.30 -15.60 -17.94
C SER A 398 48.89 -16.56 -16.81
N THR A 399 48.07 -16.11 -15.85
CA THR A 399 47.57 -16.98 -14.76
C THR A 399 46.21 -17.62 -15.05
N TYR A 400 45.58 -17.39 -16.20
CA TYR A 400 44.29 -18.02 -16.53
C TYR A 400 44.31 -19.55 -16.45
N ALA A 401 45.40 -20.17 -16.91
CA ALA A 401 45.55 -21.63 -16.90
C ALA A 401 45.44 -22.23 -15.48
N GLN A 402 45.86 -21.49 -14.45
CA GLN A 402 45.77 -21.91 -13.05
C GLN A 402 44.33 -22.01 -12.55
N TYR A 403 43.44 -21.15 -13.03
CA TYR A 403 42.05 -21.04 -12.57
C TYR A 403 41.02 -21.49 -13.61
N LYS A 404 41.47 -22.13 -14.69
CA LYS A 404 40.63 -22.45 -15.85
C LYS A 404 39.41 -23.30 -15.46
N SER A 405 39.59 -24.32 -14.63
CA SER A 405 38.51 -25.20 -14.16
C SER A 405 37.41 -24.42 -13.45
N GLU A 406 37.79 -23.56 -12.51
CA GLU A 406 36.88 -22.77 -11.69
C GLU A 406 36.20 -21.70 -12.53
N LEU A 407 36.93 -20.98 -13.37
CA LEU A 407 36.38 -19.91 -14.21
C LEU A 407 35.42 -20.42 -15.28
N THR A 408 35.60 -21.65 -15.77
CA THR A 408 34.70 -22.25 -16.77
C THR A 408 33.26 -22.32 -16.26
N LEU A 409 33.06 -22.60 -14.97
CA LEU A 409 31.73 -22.67 -14.36
C LEU A 409 31.00 -21.32 -14.40
N LEU A 410 31.71 -20.23 -14.11
CA LEU A 410 31.18 -18.87 -14.21
C LEU A 410 30.88 -18.51 -15.66
N PHE A 411 31.76 -18.89 -16.59
CA PHE A 411 31.58 -18.61 -18.01
C PHE A 411 30.33 -19.31 -18.57
N GLU A 412 30.12 -20.57 -18.20
CA GLU A 412 28.92 -21.34 -18.57
C GLU A 412 27.66 -20.74 -17.95
N ALA A 413 27.70 -20.24 -16.70
CA ALA A 413 26.56 -19.55 -16.09
C ALA A 413 26.18 -18.29 -16.86
N ILE A 414 27.15 -17.46 -17.23
CA ILE A 414 26.93 -16.25 -18.04
C ILE A 414 26.35 -16.60 -19.42
N GLU A 415 26.86 -17.65 -20.06
CA GLU A 415 26.44 -18.08 -21.40
C GLU A 415 25.02 -18.64 -21.41
N ARG A 416 24.67 -19.44 -20.39
CA ARG A 416 23.30 -19.95 -20.20
C ARG A 416 22.28 -18.83 -19.95
N GLY A 417 22.69 -17.73 -19.31
CA GLY A 417 21.80 -16.59 -19.05
C GLY A 417 20.69 -16.87 -18.05
N CYS A 418 20.91 -17.82 -17.16
CA CYS A 418 20.03 -18.10 -16.04
C CYS A 418 20.57 -17.33 -14.81
N PRO A 419 19.82 -16.35 -14.27
CA PRO A 419 20.25 -15.65 -13.06
C PRO A 419 20.26 -16.60 -11.86
N ILE A 420 21.10 -16.29 -10.87
CA ILE A 420 21.13 -16.98 -9.59
C ILE A 420 19.79 -16.80 -8.87
N GLU A 421 19.28 -17.89 -8.29
CA GLU A 421 18.07 -17.87 -7.48
C GLU A 421 18.34 -17.28 -6.08
N GLU A 422 18.11 -15.98 -5.93
CA GLU A 422 18.33 -15.25 -4.66
C GLU A 422 17.32 -15.65 -3.54
N GLU A 423 16.21 -16.30 -3.91
CA GLU A 423 15.14 -16.73 -3.00
C GLU A 423 15.33 -18.15 -2.45
N CYS A 424 16.49 -18.79 -2.65
CA CYS A 424 16.80 -20.11 -2.09
C CYS A 424 17.45 -19.99 -0.69
N ASP A 425 17.45 -21.07 0.09
CA ASP A 425 18.26 -21.18 1.31
C ASP A 425 19.65 -21.66 0.90
N PHE A 426 20.63 -20.77 0.83
CA PHE A 426 21.91 -21.12 0.21
C PHE A 426 22.65 -22.25 0.95
N ARG A 427 22.30 -22.56 2.20
CA ARG A 427 22.87 -23.72 2.92
C ARG A 427 22.66 -25.04 2.17
N VAL A 428 21.53 -25.17 1.47
CA VAL A 428 21.22 -26.32 0.61
C VAL A 428 22.28 -26.48 -0.47
N ASN A 429 22.63 -25.38 -1.15
CA ASN A 429 23.63 -25.38 -2.22
C ASN A 429 25.04 -25.71 -1.69
N TRP A 430 25.34 -25.31 -0.45
CA TRP A 430 26.60 -25.62 0.23
C TRP A 430 26.65 -27.04 0.82
N GLY A 431 25.59 -27.84 0.66
CA GLY A 431 25.50 -29.20 1.19
C GLY A 431 25.54 -29.26 2.71
N VAL A 432 25.00 -28.23 3.38
CA VAL A 432 24.93 -28.17 4.84
C VAL A 432 23.57 -28.69 5.30
N GLU A 433 23.60 -29.77 6.08
CA GLU A 433 22.38 -30.38 6.61
C GLU A 433 21.73 -29.48 7.66
N LYS A 434 20.40 -29.42 7.61
CA LYS A 434 19.56 -28.77 8.62
C LYS A 434 18.97 -29.85 9.52
N THR A 435 18.65 -29.49 10.75
CA THR A 435 17.80 -30.34 11.58
C THR A 435 16.36 -30.25 11.09
N THR A 436 15.52 -31.20 11.49
CA THR A 436 14.06 -31.14 11.32
C THR A 436 13.38 -30.27 12.39
N GLU A 437 14.14 -29.65 13.28
CA GLU A 437 13.60 -28.74 14.30
C GLU A 437 13.16 -27.43 13.65
N ARG A 438 12.00 -26.92 14.06
CA ARG A 438 11.50 -25.61 13.65
C ARG A 438 11.83 -24.56 14.70
N TYR A 439 12.21 -23.38 14.23
CA TYR A 439 12.30 -22.20 15.07
C TYR A 439 10.90 -21.66 15.33
N GLU A 440 10.46 -21.77 16.57
CA GLU A 440 9.20 -21.19 17.04
C GLU A 440 9.41 -19.71 17.35
N GLN A 441 8.72 -18.84 16.62
CA GLN A 441 8.71 -17.42 16.93
C GLN A 441 7.65 -17.12 18.01
N ASP A 442 8.00 -16.27 18.97
CA ASP A 442 6.99 -15.73 19.88
C ASP A 442 5.91 -14.94 19.13
N ALA A 443 4.68 -15.02 19.63
CA ALA A 443 3.60 -14.13 19.22
C ALA A 443 4.08 -12.68 19.37
N SER A 444 4.28 -12.01 18.23
CA SER A 444 4.83 -10.66 18.20
C SER A 444 4.14 -9.80 17.14
N ILE A 445 4.10 -8.50 17.45
CA ILE A 445 3.59 -7.44 16.59
C ILE A 445 4.71 -6.45 16.33
N GLN A 446 5.04 -6.27 15.06
CA GLN A 446 6.04 -5.33 14.58
C GLN A 446 5.36 -3.98 14.29
N ILE A 447 5.77 -2.93 14.99
CA ILE A 447 5.15 -1.60 14.92
C ILE A 447 6.21 -0.55 14.59
N PRO A 448 6.00 0.31 13.59
CA PRO A 448 6.92 1.40 13.26
C PRO A 448 7.15 2.36 14.43
N LYS A 449 8.38 2.87 14.63
CA LYS A 449 8.73 3.88 15.65
C LYS A 449 7.70 5.00 15.84
N LYS A 450 7.21 5.59 14.73
CA LYS A 450 6.21 6.67 14.75
C LYS A 450 4.92 6.26 15.48
N LEU A 451 4.41 5.05 15.20
CA LEU A 451 3.22 4.51 15.84
C LEU A 451 3.50 4.08 17.27
N ARG A 452 4.67 3.49 17.55
CA ARG A 452 5.09 3.15 18.92
C ARG A 452 5.13 4.39 19.81
N MET A 453 5.77 5.48 19.37
CA MET A 453 5.80 6.74 20.11
C MET A 453 4.42 7.38 20.26
N LYS A 454 3.59 7.34 19.21
CA LYS A 454 2.20 7.84 19.28
C LYS A 454 1.38 7.15 20.38
N HIS A 455 1.63 5.86 20.59
CA HIS A 455 0.89 5.01 21.51
C HIS A 455 1.66 4.70 22.81
N ASN A 456 2.77 5.38 23.08
CA ASN A 456 3.64 5.17 24.25
C ASN A 456 4.05 3.69 24.45
N LEU A 457 4.40 3.02 23.36
CA LEU A 457 4.81 1.61 23.36
C LEU A 457 6.33 1.50 23.31
N ASN A 458 6.92 0.61 24.11
CA ASN A 458 8.35 0.31 24.03
C ASN A 458 8.61 -1.01 23.30
N GLU A 459 9.83 -1.13 22.78
CA GLU A 459 10.31 -2.39 22.22
C GLU A 459 10.57 -3.42 23.31
N GLY A 460 10.26 -4.69 23.04
CA GLY A 460 10.48 -5.80 23.97
C GLY A 460 9.37 -5.97 25.01
N ASP A 461 8.55 -4.94 25.26
CA ASP A 461 7.40 -5.03 26.14
C ASP A 461 6.37 -6.05 25.60
N THR A 462 5.74 -6.77 26.53
CA THR A 462 4.57 -7.60 26.22
C THR A 462 3.30 -6.78 26.40
N THR A 463 2.43 -6.81 25.40
CA THR A 463 1.10 -6.18 25.41
C THR A 463 0.05 -7.20 25.03
N HIS A 464 -1.23 -6.89 25.22
CA HIS A 464 -2.30 -7.71 24.69
C HIS A 464 -2.78 -7.17 23.34
N VAL A 465 -2.80 -8.04 22.33
CA VAL A 465 -3.32 -7.72 21.00
C VAL A 465 -4.73 -8.28 20.87
N ARG A 466 -5.67 -7.40 20.56
CA ARG A 466 -7.09 -7.70 20.39
C ARG A 466 -7.46 -7.68 18.92
N ALA A 467 -8.12 -8.73 18.44
CA ALA A 467 -8.73 -8.76 17.11
C ALA A 467 -10.17 -9.24 17.24
N GLY A 468 -11.13 -8.37 16.91
CA GLY A 468 -12.53 -8.62 17.24
C GLY A 468 -12.70 -8.63 18.77
N ILE A 469 -13.13 -9.76 19.33
CA ILE A 469 -13.17 -9.97 20.79
C ILE A 469 -12.04 -10.86 21.32
N LYS A 470 -11.22 -11.47 20.45
CA LYS A 470 -10.13 -12.37 20.84
C LYS A 470 -8.93 -11.56 21.30
N LEU A 471 -8.30 -11.98 22.40
CA LEU A 471 -7.19 -11.28 23.04
C LEU A 471 -6.00 -12.25 23.19
N VAL A 472 -4.83 -11.86 22.71
CA VAL A 472 -3.62 -12.69 22.70
C VAL A 472 -2.43 -11.84 23.16
N PRO A 473 -1.61 -12.30 24.12
CA PRO A 473 -0.38 -11.59 24.50
C PRO A 473 0.61 -11.61 23.33
N ALA A 474 1.27 -10.49 23.08
CA ALA A 474 2.30 -10.39 22.05
C ALA A 474 3.43 -9.45 22.46
N THR A 475 4.64 -9.78 22.03
CA THR A 475 5.82 -8.94 22.21
C THR A 475 5.90 -7.87 21.13
N ILE A 476 6.17 -6.63 21.53
CA ILE A 476 6.30 -5.50 20.60
C ILE A 476 7.71 -5.51 20.00
N LYS A 477 7.79 -5.55 18.67
CA LYS A 477 9.03 -5.52 17.89
C LYS A 477 9.08 -4.30 16.97
N PRO A 478 10.25 -3.83 16.54
CA PRO A 478 10.36 -2.78 15.54
C PRO A 478 9.85 -3.29 14.20
N TYR A 479 9.26 -2.40 13.39
CA TYR A 479 8.87 -2.74 12.02
C TYR A 479 10.04 -2.45 11.06
N PRO A 480 10.67 -3.48 10.47
CA PRO A 480 11.89 -3.30 9.70
C PRO A 480 11.73 -2.49 8.43
N PHE A 481 10.51 -2.39 7.89
CA PHE A 481 10.25 -1.68 6.65
C PHE A 481 9.59 -0.30 6.86
N ALA A 482 9.82 0.34 8.01
CA ALA A 482 9.23 1.64 8.35
C ALA A 482 9.53 2.75 7.32
N PHE A 483 10.67 2.66 6.63
CA PHE A 483 11.06 3.57 5.54
C PHE A 483 10.17 3.44 4.29
N GLN A 484 9.46 2.31 4.12
CA GLN A 484 8.50 2.11 3.02
C GLN A 484 7.09 2.50 3.43
N ASN A 485 6.68 2.11 4.64
CA ASN A 485 5.31 2.32 5.09
C ASN A 485 5.28 2.56 6.60
N SER A 486 5.25 3.83 6.99
CA SER A 486 5.39 4.26 8.38
C SER A 486 4.17 3.97 9.26
N ASP A 487 3.05 3.57 8.66
CA ASP A 487 1.78 3.36 9.34
C ASP A 487 1.30 1.89 9.26
N LYS A 488 2.10 1.00 8.65
CA LYS A 488 1.78 -0.43 8.53
C LYS A 488 2.37 -1.20 9.71
N VAL A 489 1.57 -2.06 10.33
CA VAL A 489 2.04 -3.06 11.29
C VAL A 489 2.15 -4.43 10.65
N HIS A 490 3.00 -5.28 11.23
CA HIS A 490 3.13 -6.66 10.81
C HIS A 490 2.94 -7.61 12.00
N LEU A 491 2.20 -8.69 11.78
CA LEU A 491 1.91 -9.70 12.79
C LEU A 491 2.68 -10.96 12.43
N SER A 492 3.42 -11.51 13.40
CA SER A 492 4.02 -12.84 13.27
C SER A 492 2.95 -13.89 12.94
N LYS A 493 3.34 -14.94 12.22
CA LYS A 493 2.44 -16.06 11.89
C LYS A 493 1.74 -16.63 13.13
N VAL A 494 2.49 -16.85 14.22
CA VAL A 494 1.94 -17.34 15.50
C VAL A 494 0.85 -16.43 16.05
N LEU A 495 1.08 -15.12 16.06
CA LEU A 495 0.06 -14.16 16.51
C LEU A 495 -1.18 -14.16 15.60
N ARG A 496 -0.98 -14.26 14.27
CA ARG A 496 -2.11 -14.35 13.31
C ARG A 496 -2.93 -15.61 13.52
N ASP A 497 -2.29 -16.76 13.63
CA ASP A 497 -2.94 -18.06 13.83
C ASP A 497 -3.72 -18.07 15.16
N GLN A 498 -3.10 -17.59 16.24
CA GLN A 498 -3.76 -17.46 17.55
C GLN A 498 -4.94 -16.49 17.51
N LEU A 499 -4.89 -15.43 16.70
CA LEU A 499 -6.00 -14.49 16.50
C LEU A 499 -6.99 -14.94 15.39
N SER A 500 -6.73 -16.07 14.72
CA SER A 500 -7.53 -16.58 13.59
C SER A 500 -7.64 -15.58 12.43
N LEU A 501 -6.58 -14.82 12.16
CA LEU A 501 -6.55 -13.76 11.16
C LEU A 501 -6.02 -14.24 9.80
N PRO A 502 -6.55 -13.71 8.67
CA PRO A 502 -6.03 -14.04 7.34
C PRO A 502 -4.62 -13.48 7.11
N GLU A 503 -3.78 -14.21 6.38
CA GLU A 503 -2.38 -13.86 6.12
C GLU A 503 -2.22 -12.50 5.41
N GLY A 504 -3.09 -12.20 4.44
CA GLY A 504 -3.01 -10.99 3.63
C GLY A 504 -3.49 -9.70 4.31
N TRP A 505 -4.11 -9.78 5.48
CA TRP A 505 -4.71 -8.61 6.12
C TRP A 505 -3.69 -7.76 6.86
N SER A 506 -3.77 -6.45 6.64
CA SER A 506 -2.92 -5.42 7.23
C SER A 506 -3.77 -4.46 8.05
N PRO A 507 -3.91 -4.67 9.37
CA PRO A 507 -4.83 -3.90 10.20
C PRO A 507 -4.32 -2.49 10.48
N THR A 508 -5.24 -1.57 10.76
CA THR A 508 -4.93 -0.38 11.55
C THR A 508 -4.87 -0.77 13.03
N VAL A 509 -3.98 -0.13 13.79
CA VAL A 509 -3.76 -0.39 15.22
C VAL A 509 -4.19 0.81 16.06
N PHE A 510 -4.90 0.51 17.13
CA PHE A 510 -5.33 1.49 18.14
C PHE A 510 -4.90 0.98 19.51
N SER A 511 -4.26 1.83 20.31
CA SER A 511 -3.88 1.50 21.69
C SER A 511 -4.84 2.15 22.68
N SER A 512 -5.36 1.38 23.62
CA SER A 512 -6.13 1.85 24.77
C SER A 512 -5.95 0.89 25.94
N ASN A 513 -5.67 1.41 27.14
CA ASN A 513 -5.47 0.62 28.38
C ASN A 513 -4.52 -0.58 28.19
N ASP A 514 -3.34 -0.34 27.60
CA ASP A 514 -2.31 -1.37 27.32
C ASP A 514 -2.77 -2.54 26.42
N VAL A 515 -3.87 -2.35 25.68
CA VAL A 515 -4.38 -3.29 24.67
C VAL A 515 -4.28 -2.67 23.28
N LEU A 516 -3.57 -3.35 22.38
CA LEU A 516 -3.49 -3.01 20.96
C LEU A 516 -4.63 -3.67 20.20
N THR A 517 -5.53 -2.88 19.66
CA THR A 517 -6.71 -3.38 18.94
C THR A 517 -6.50 -3.29 17.44
N LEU A 518 -6.64 -4.43 16.76
CA LEU A 518 -6.49 -4.61 15.32
C LEU A 518 -7.85 -4.52 14.63
N GLY A 519 -7.97 -3.61 13.66
CA GLY A 519 -9.11 -3.56 12.75
C GLY A 519 -9.74 -2.18 12.61
N PRO A 520 -11.09 -2.08 12.66
CA PRO A 520 -12.07 -3.03 13.20
C PRO A 520 -12.39 -4.25 12.33
N ILE A 521 -12.93 -5.28 12.99
CA ILE A 521 -13.45 -6.52 12.37
C ILE A 521 -14.97 -6.51 12.43
N VAL A 522 -15.65 -6.63 11.29
CA VAL A 522 -17.12 -6.61 11.18
C VAL A 522 -17.62 -7.91 10.57
N GLY A 523 -18.56 -8.56 11.24
CA GLY A 523 -19.24 -9.76 10.73
C GLY A 523 -20.62 -9.42 10.17
N ILE A 524 -20.89 -9.79 8.92
CA ILE A 524 -22.19 -9.65 8.28
C ILE A 524 -22.98 -10.94 8.46
N LEU A 525 -24.02 -10.91 9.30
CA LEU A 525 -24.90 -12.06 9.51
C LEU A 525 -26.00 -12.05 8.45
N ALA A 526 -26.00 -13.00 7.51
CA ALA A 526 -26.92 -13.04 6.36
C ALA A 526 -27.26 -14.48 5.96
N ASN A 527 -28.29 -14.69 5.13
CA ASN A 527 -28.70 -16.01 4.62
C ASN A 527 -28.03 -16.27 3.27
N ARG A 528 -27.56 -17.49 3.01
CA ARG A 528 -27.09 -17.96 1.70
C ARG A 528 -28.25 -18.61 0.91
N PRO A 529 -28.24 -18.51 -0.43
CA PRO A 529 -27.40 -17.63 -1.24
C PRO A 529 -27.68 -16.15 -0.90
N PHE A 530 -26.66 -15.29 -0.98
CA PHE A 530 -26.81 -13.87 -0.62
C PHE A 530 -27.65 -13.07 -1.64
N ASP A 531 -27.98 -13.66 -2.79
CA ASP A 531 -28.83 -13.12 -3.86
C ASP A 531 -28.52 -11.64 -4.18
N ARG A 532 -29.53 -10.76 -4.10
CA ARG A 532 -29.41 -9.32 -4.39
C ARG A 532 -28.39 -8.59 -3.50
N GLN A 533 -28.06 -9.15 -2.34
CA GLN A 533 -27.09 -8.57 -1.40
C GLN A 533 -25.63 -8.88 -1.78
N THR A 534 -25.38 -9.87 -2.65
CA THR A 534 -24.04 -10.30 -3.05
C THR A 534 -23.17 -9.12 -3.53
N THR A 535 -23.71 -8.32 -4.45
CA THR A 535 -22.98 -7.15 -4.99
C THR A 535 -22.75 -6.07 -3.94
N TYR A 536 -23.62 -5.96 -2.94
CA TYR A 536 -23.47 -5.01 -1.85
C TYR A 536 -22.40 -5.46 -0.86
N PHE A 537 -22.36 -6.75 -0.49
CA PHE A 537 -21.32 -7.30 0.38
C PHE A 537 -19.94 -7.22 -0.27
N GLN A 538 -19.81 -7.59 -1.55
CA GLN A 538 -18.57 -7.40 -2.30
C GLN A 538 -18.11 -5.94 -2.29
N HIS A 539 -19.04 -4.99 -2.42
CA HIS A 539 -18.70 -3.57 -2.33
C HIS A 539 -18.21 -3.17 -0.94
N LEU A 540 -18.84 -3.66 0.12
CA LEU A 540 -18.39 -3.44 1.50
C LEU A 540 -17.01 -4.05 1.77
N PHE A 541 -16.73 -5.26 1.25
CA PHE A 541 -15.43 -5.90 1.39
C PHE A 541 -14.31 -5.05 0.76
N ASN A 542 -14.55 -4.51 -0.44
CA ASN A 542 -13.59 -3.62 -1.11
C ASN A 542 -13.36 -2.33 -0.31
N LEU A 543 -14.43 -1.64 0.12
CA LEU A 543 -14.31 -0.42 0.92
C LEU A 543 -13.64 -0.66 2.27
N ALA A 544 -13.85 -1.85 2.86
CA ALA A 544 -13.20 -2.25 4.10
C ALA A 544 -11.68 -2.45 3.90
N GLN A 545 -11.27 -3.08 2.80
CA GLN A 545 -9.85 -3.25 2.47
C GLN A 545 -9.14 -1.88 2.33
N GLU A 546 -9.78 -0.91 1.65
CA GLU A 546 -9.28 0.47 1.55
C GLU A 546 -9.11 1.14 2.91
N LYS A 547 -9.97 0.80 3.88
CA LYS A 547 -9.95 1.31 5.26
C LYS A 547 -9.17 0.41 6.23
N GLN A 548 -8.45 -0.60 5.74
CA GLN A 548 -7.71 -1.59 6.56
C GLN A 548 -8.60 -2.31 7.60
N MET A 549 -9.90 -2.39 7.35
CA MET A 549 -10.88 -3.14 8.12
C MET A 549 -10.98 -4.57 7.61
N LEU A 550 -11.41 -5.51 8.46
CA LEU A 550 -11.75 -6.86 8.02
C LEU A 550 -13.26 -7.03 8.05
N VAL A 551 -13.84 -7.43 6.92
CA VAL A 551 -15.29 -7.67 6.81
C VAL A 551 -15.51 -9.02 6.15
N TYR A 552 -16.36 -9.85 6.76
CA TYR A 552 -16.74 -11.16 6.22
C TYR A 552 -18.23 -11.42 6.48
N ALA A 553 -18.86 -12.24 5.64
CA ALA A 553 -20.27 -12.64 5.75
C ALA A 553 -20.40 -14.10 6.18
N PHE A 554 -21.39 -14.40 7.00
CA PHE A 554 -21.61 -15.73 7.59
C PHE A 554 -23.08 -16.01 7.93
N GLU A 555 -23.41 -17.28 8.09
CA GLU A 555 -24.71 -17.78 8.56
C GLU A 555 -24.65 -18.31 10.01
N PRO A 556 -25.79 -18.47 10.70
CA PRO A 556 -25.83 -19.06 12.04
C PRO A 556 -25.09 -20.41 12.16
N ASP A 557 -25.16 -21.24 11.12
CA ASP A 557 -24.58 -22.60 11.10
C ASP A 557 -23.05 -22.58 10.93
N ASP A 558 -22.45 -21.42 10.63
CA ASP A 558 -21.00 -21.26 10.47
C ASP A 558 -20.25 -20.94 11.79
N ILE A 559 -20.98 -20.77 12.89
CA ILE A 559 -20.43 -20.30 14.16
C ILE A 559 -19.93 -21.47 14.99
N ASP A 560 -18.63 -21.46 15.30
CA ASP A 560 -18.04 -22.31 16.32
C ASP A 560 -17.97 -21.54 17.64
N TRP A 561 -18.89 -21.86 18.55
CA TRP A 561 -19.00 -21.18 19.85
C TRP A 561 -17.87 -21.55 20.82
N ASP A 562 -17.28 -22.74 20.68
CA ASP A 562 -16.25 -23.24 21.58
C ASP A 562 -14.89 -22.62 21.24
N GLN A 563 -14.57 -22.55 19.94
CA GLN A 563 -13.34 -21.93 19.45
C GLN A 563 -13.45 -20.40 19.31
N MET A 564 -14.66 -19.85 19.43
CA MET A 564 -14.97 -18.44 19.18
C MET A 564 -14.49 -18.00 17.78
N THR A 565 -14.75 -18.85 16.79
CA THR A 565 -14.42 -18.62 15.37
C THR A 565 -15.65 -18.76 14.50
N ILE A 566 -15.61 -18.16 13.31
CA ILE A 566 -16.71 -18.16 12.35
C ILE A 566 -16.16 -18.50 10.97
N LYS A 567 -16.73 -19.50 10.32
CA LYS A 567 -16.50 -19.73 8.89
C LYS A 567 -17.25 -18.64 8.09
N GLY A 568 -16.60 -18.01 7.13
CA GLY A 568 -17.26 -16.95 6.38
C GLY A 568 -16.62 -16.64 5.04
N THR A 569 -17.28 -15.76 4.29
CA THR A 569 -16.83 -15.27 2.99
C THR A 569 -16.32 -13.83 3.13
N SER A 570 -15.11 -13.55 2.66
CA SER A 570 -14.48 -12.21 2.64
C SER A 570 -14.05 -11.82 1.22
N ILE A 571 -13.27 -10.74 1.07
CA ILE A 571 -12.69 -10.33 -0.23
C ILE A 571 -11.80 -11.41 -0.85
N ASP A 572 -11.09 -12.18 -0.01
CA ASP A 572 -10.14 -13.21 -0.43
C ASP A 572 -10.81 -14.59 -0.60
N GLY A 573 -12.14 -14.66 -0.42
CA GLY A 573 -12.92 -15.90 -0.48
C GLY A 573 -13.30 -16.45 0.89
N GLU A 574 -13.54 -17.77 0.95
CA GLU A 574 -13.92 -18.48 2.16
C GLU A 574 -12.73 -18.61 3.14
N GLY A 575 -12.99 -18.46 4.43
CA GLY A 575 -11.98 -18.57 5.48
C GLY A 575 -12.59 -18.76 6.87
N ILE A 576 -11.71 -18.90 7.87
CA ILE A 576 -12.09 -18.93 9.29
C ILE A 576 -11.63 -17.60 9.91
N PHE A 577 -12.53 -16.94 10.63
CA PHE A 577 -12.31 -15.60 11.20
C PHE A 577 -12.60 -15.61 12.70
N PRO A 578 -11.98 -14.72 13.51
CA PRO A 578 -12.36 -14.58 14.91
C PRO A 578 -13.76 -14.00 15.04
N PHE A 579 -14.38 -14.13 16.21
CA PHE A 579 -15.60 -13.38 16.50
C PHE A 579 -15.38 -11.87 16.29
N PRO A 580 -16.32 -11.17 15.61
CA PRO A 580 -16.10 -9.80 15.15
C PRO A 580 -16.26 -8.80 16.31
N ALA A 581 -15.77 -7.58 16.11
CA ALA A 581 -16.02 -6.49 17.06
C ALA A 581 -17.44 -5.91 16.92
N VAL A 582 -18.08 -6.06 15.75
CA VAL A 582 -19.42 -5.54 15.46
C VAL A 582 -20.16 -6.49 14.52
N ILE A 583 -21.47 -6.65 14.72
CA ILE A 583 -22.35 -7.39 13.82
C ILE A 583 -23.17 -6.44 12.93
N TYR A 584 -23.14 -6.70 11.62
CA TYR A 584 -24.10 -6.15 10.69
C TYR A 584 -25.16 -7.21 10.36
N ASP A 585 -26.31 -7.15 11.03
CA ASP A 585 -27.38 -8.13 10.86
C ASP A 585 -28.22 -7.84 9.61
N ARG A 586 -28.02 -8.67 8.59
CA ARG A 586 -28.72 -8.69 7.31
C ARG A 586 -29.53 -9.98 7.11
N TYR A 587 -29.75 -10.75 8.18
CA TYR A 587 -30.44 -12.02 8.16
C TYR A 587 -31.96 -11.81 7.99
N LEU A 588 -32.55 -12.32 6.90
CA LEU A 588 -33.98 -12.20 6.65
C LEU A 588 -34.71 -13.38 7.30
N LEU A 589 -35.77 -13.09 8.06
CA LEU A 589 -36.50 -14.13 8.80
C LEU A 589 -37.29 -15.03 7.84
N ILE A 590 -36.89 -16.30 7.76
CA ILE A 590 -37.64 -17.39 7.12
C ILE A 590 -38.39 -18.14 8.23
N ARG A 591 -39.66 -18.53 7.99
CA ARG A 591 -40.57 -19.08 9.01
C ARG A 591 -39.97 -20.25 9.82
N ASP A 592 -39.12 -21.08 9.20
CA ASP A 592 -38.59 -22.32 9.80
C ASP A 592 -37.32 -22.15 10.66
N LYS A 593 -36.58 -21.04 10.58
CA LYS A 593 -35.31 -20.83 11.35
C LYS A 593 -35.41 -19.74 12.43
N SER A 594 -36.62 -19.39 12.86
CA SER A 594 -36.86 -18.21 13.72
C SER A 594 -36.30 -18.32 15.14
N GLN A 595 -36.13 -19.53 15.71
CA GLN A 595 -35.58 -19.70 17.06
C GLN A 595 -34.04 -19.65 17.07
N VAL A 596 -33.39 -20.36 16.14
CA VAL A 596 -31.91 -20.39 16.02
C VAL A 596 -31.36 -18.96 15.91
N ILE A 597 -31.94 -18.13 15.05
CA ILE A 597 -31.48 -16.74 14.88
C ILE A 597 -31.70 -15.87 16.12
N LYS A 598 -32.77 -16.11 16.90
CA LYS A 598 -32.99 -15.41 18.18
C LYS A 598 -31.90 -15.77 19.18
N ASP A 599 -31.53 -17.06 19.25
CA ASP A 599 -30.49 -17.54 20.15
C ASP A 599 -29.11 -17.00 19.75
N VAL A 600 -28.78 -16.98 18.45
CA VAL A 600 -27.55 -16.36 17.93
C VAL A 600 -27.47 -14.88 18.28
N ARG A 601 -28.54 -14.12 18.02
CA ARG A 601 -28.62 -12.69 18.36
C ARG A 601 -28.45 -12.46 19.86
N PHE A 602 -29.11 -13.28 20.68
CA PHE A 602 -29.02 -13.21 22.13
C PHE A 602 -27.60 -13.47 22.62
N LYS A 603 -26.96 -14.55 22.14
CA LYS A 603 -25.57 -14.89 22.50
C LYS A 603 -24.63 -13.75 22.14
N PHE A 604 -24.64 -13.26 20.90
CA PHE A 604 -23.75 -12.16 20.50
C PHE A 604 -23.98 -10.91 21.33
N GLN A 605 -25.24 -10.49 21.53
CA GLN A 605 -25.56 -9.23 22.21
C GLN A 605 -25.29 -9.29 23.71
N TYR A 606 -25.69 -10.36 24.39
CA TYR A 606 -25.71 -10.41 25.86
C TYR A 606 -24.61 -11.29 26.45
N THR A 607 -24.22 -12.39 25.79
CA THR A 607 -23.14 -13.26 26.26
C THR A 607 -21.78 -12.70 25.87
N TYR A 608 -21.57 -12.41 24.59
CA TYR A 608 -20.29 -11.93 24.06
C TYR A 608 -20.19 -10.39 23.99
N LYS A 609 -21.28 -9.67 24.30
CA LYS A 609 -21.34 -8.20 24.33
C LYS A 609 -20.90 -7.54 23.01
N ILE A 610 -21.16 -8.18 21.88
CA ILE A 610 -20.86 -7.67 20.55
C ILE A 610 -21.99 -6.72 20.12
N PRO A 611 -21.71 -5.43 19.87
CA PRO A 611 -22.72 -4.49 19.40
C PRO A 611 -23.17 -4.80 17.98
N PHE A 612 -24.41 -4.40 17.68
CA PHE A 612 -25.00 -4.52 16.36
C PHE A 612 -25.09 -3.13 15.73
N ILE A 613 -24.79 -3.02 14.43
CA ILE A 613 -25.06 -1.80 13.67
C ILE A 613 -26.55 -1.43 13.79
N ASN A 614 -27.42 -2.41 13.57
CA ASN A 614 -28.86 -2.32 13.81
C ASN A 614 -29.28 -3.45 14.76
N SER A 615 -29.81 -3.09 15.92
CA SER A 615 -30.11 -4.03 17.01
C SER A 615 -31.39 -4.83 16.77
N PRO A 616 -31.54 -6.01 17.41
CA PRO A 616 -32.79 -6.77 17.38
C PRO A 616 -34.02 -5.97 17.85
N SER A 617 -33.85 -5.01 18.77
CA SER A 617 -34.92 -4.12 19.24
C SER A 617 -35.48 -3.25 18.11
N LEU A 618 -34.61 -2.73 17.23
CA LEU A 618 -35.04 -1.98 16.05
C LEU A 618 -35.89 -2.85 15.13
N PHE A 619 -35.45 -4.08 14.83
CA PHE A 619 -36.21 -5.00 13.97
C PHE A 619 -37.58 -5.35 14.56
N LYS A 620 -37.67 -5.47 15.90
CA LYS A 620 -38.93 -5.72 16.60
C LYS A 620 -39.91 -4.56 16.45
N LEU A 621 -39.44 -3.31 16.56
CA LEU A 621 -40.29 -2.13 16.37
C LEU A 621 -40.71 -1.98 14.91
N THR A 622 -39.77 -1.97 13.96
CA THR A 622 -40.08 -1.73 12.53
C THR A 622 -40.86 -2.87 11.90
N GLY A 623 -40.81 -4.07 12.48
CA GLY A 623 -41.61 -5.22 12.04
C GLY A 623 -43.06 -5.20 12.54
N ASP A 624 -43.42 -4.28 13.44
CA ASP A 624 -44.73 -4.14 14.05
C ASP A 624 -45.37 -2.81 13.62
N LYS A 625 -46.29 -2.88 12.65
CA LYS A 625 -46.89 -1.71 12.02
C LYS A 625 -47.71 -0.88 13.01
N TRP A 626 -48.38 -1.54 13.95
CA TRP A 626 -49.22 -0.85 14.92
C TRP A 626 -48.37 -0.13 15.96
N LYS A 627 -47.34 -0.76 16.52
CA LYS A 627 -46.43 -0.10 17.47
C LYS A 627 -45.70 1.07 16.84
N THR A 628 -45.22 0.91 15.60
CA THR A 628 -44.58 2.00 14.86
C THR A 628 -45.52 3.20 14.69
N HIS A 629 -46.79 2.94 14.32
CA HIS A 629 -47.80 3.99 14.19
C HIS A 629 -48.08 4.68 15.53
N GLN A 630 -48.26 3.91 16.61
CA GLN A 630 -48.50 4.45 17.95
C GLN A 630 -47.36 5.37 18.41
N LEU A 631 -46.11 4.92 18.27
CA LEU A 631 -44.92 5.69 18.63
C LEU A 631 -44.90 7.05 17.91
N LEU A 632 -45.10 7.03 16.59
CA LEU A 632 -44.96 8.23 15.76
C LEU A 632 -46.20 9.13 15.78
N SER A 633 -47.36 8.62 16.21
CA SER A 633 -48.62 9.38 16.21
C SER A 633 -48.61 10.61 17.11
N ASN A 634 -47.81 10.59 18.18
CA ASN A 634 -47.71 11.69 19.14
C ASN A 634 -47.12 12.96 18.48
N ASP A 635 -46.00 12.82 17.77
CA ASP A 635 -45.26 13.97 17.22
C ASP A 635 -45.50 14.17 15.72
N TYR A 636 -45.92 13.12 15.00
CA TYR A 636 -46.06 13.12 13.54
C TYR A 636 -47.45 12.72 13.05
N GLY A 637 -48.49 12.82 13.88
CA GLY A 637 -49.87 12.44 13.53
C GLY A 637 -50.36 12.99 12.17
N ASN A 638 -50.06 14.27 11.87
CA ASN A 638 -50.43 14.90 10.59
C ASN A 638 -49.71 14.30 9.37
N HIS A 639 -48.56 13.68 9.59
CA HIS A 639 -47.76 13.00 8.57
C HIS A 639 -48.02 11.49 8.51
N LEU A 640 -48.93 10.96 9.32
CA LEU A 640 -49.34 9.56 9.26
C LEU A 640 -50.71 9.45 8.57
N PRO A 641 -50.96 8.38 7.81
CA PRO A 641 -52.33 8.01 7.46
C PRO A 641 -53.10 7.63 8.72
N GLU A 642 -54.40 7.93 8.75
CA GLU A 642 -55.24 7.44 9.84
C GLU A 642 -55.20 5.90 9.86
N THR A 643 -54.79 5.35 10.99
CA THR A 643 -54.62 3.90 11.16
C THR A 643 -55.31 3.46 12.44
N LYS A 644 -56.04 2.35 12.37
CA LYS A 644 -56.73 1.73 13.52
C LYS A 644 -56.41 0.24 13.56
N SER A 645 -56.31 -0.31 14.77
CA SER A 645 -56.32 -1.77 14.98
C SER A 645 -57.71 -2.32 14.63
N LEU A 646 -57.76 -3.33 13.76
CA LEU A 646 -59.00 -4.02 13.40
C LEU A 646 -59.33 -5.06 14.47
N LYS A 647 -60.25 -4.72 15.37
CA LYS A 647 -60.68 -5.60 16.47
C LYS A 647 -62.08 -6.15 16.22
N GLN A 648 -62.92 -5.37 15.57
CA GLN A 648 -64.32 -5.70 15.30
C GLN A 648 -64.75 -5.19 13.91
N PRO A 649 -65.72 -5.83 13.24
CA PRO A 649 -66.17 -5.48 11.89
C PRO A 649 -66.50 -3.98 11.71
N GLU A 650 -67.03 -3.33 12.75
CA GLU A 650 -67.41 -1.93 12.78
C GLU A 650 -66.21 -0.99 12.54
N ASP A 651 -64.99 -1.40 12.92
CA ASP A 651 -63.78 -0.63 12.68
C ASP A 651 -63.53 -0.42 11.18
N LEU A 652 -63.76 -1.48 10.38
CA LEU A 652 -63.64 -1.44 8.92
C LEU A 652 -64.71 -0.57 8.30
N VAL A 653 -65.97 -0.74 8.74
CA VAL A 653 -67.11 0.07 8.26
C VAL A 653 -66.85 1.55 8.49
N ASN A 654 -66.41 1.92 9.70
CA ASN A 654 -66.15 3.30 10.08
C ASN A 654 -65.01 3.92 9.25
N MET A 655 -63.89 3.19 9.09
CA MET A 655 -62.77 3.67 8.29
C MET A 655 -63.14 3.81 6.80
N LEU A 656 -63.88 2.85 6.25
CA LEU A 656 -64.32 2.88 4.84
C LEU A 656 -65.37 3.96 4.59
N ASN A 657 -66.30 4.19 5.53
CA ASN A 657 -67.27 5.29 5.44
C ASN A 657 -66.58 6.66 5.44
N LYS A 658 -65.52 6.80 6.24
CA LYS A 658 -64.79 8.05 6.39
C LYS A 658 -63.91 8.37 5.18
N HIS A 659 -63.18 7.37 4.68
CA HIS A 659 -62.12 7.58 3.68
C HIS A 659 -62.46 7.11 2.26
N GLY A 660 -63.45 6.22 2.11
CA GLY A 660 -63.83 5.61 0.83
C GLY A 660 -62.84 4.58 0.29
N GLU A 661 -61.57 4.65 0.68
CA GLU A 661 -60.50 3.71 0.33
C GLU A 661 -59.65 3.39 1.56
N VAL A 662 -59.45 2.11 1.85
CA VAL A 662 -58.65 1.65 3.00
C VAL A 662 -57.80 0.43 2.65
N PHE A 663 -56.71 0.25 3.38
CA PHE A 663 -55.85 -0.93 3.32
C PHE A 663 -55.94 -1.72 4.62
N VAL A 664 -56.21 -3.01 4.52
CA VAL A 664 -56.17 -3.95 5.64
C VAL A 664 -54.86 -4.71 5.58
N LYS A 665 -54.00 -4.51 6.58
CA LYS A 665 -52.62 -5.01 6.61
C LYS A 665 -52.39 -5.84 7.88
N PRO A 666 -51.77 -7.03 7.83
CA PRO A 666 -51.34 -7.74 9.03
C PRO A 666 -50.38 -6.88 9.87
N VAL A 667 -50.52 -6.91 11.20
CA VAL A 667 -49.67 -6.16 12.15
C VAL A 667 -48.20 -6.53 11.95
N GLY A 668 -47.91 -7.83 11.90
CA GLY A 668 -46.60 -8.38 11.55
C GLY A 668 -46.56 -8.94 10.13
N GLY A 669 -45.39 -8.94 9.50
CA GLY A 669 -45.19 -9.50 8.15
C GLY A 669 -44.41 -8.55 7.23
N ALA A 670 -43.82 -9.12 6.19
CA ALA A 670 -42.98 -8.44 5.19
C ALA A 670 -43.47 -8.75 3.76
N LEU A 671 -42.90 -8.07 2.76
CA LEU A 671 -43.13 -8.33 1.32
C LEU A 671 -44.60 -8.20 0.88
N SER A 672 -45.35 -7.28 1.47
CA SER A 672 -46.76 -7.03 1.13
C SER A 672 -47.71 -8.24 1.30
N MET A 673 -47.26 -9.31 1.97
CA MET A 673 -48.07 -10.51 2.18
C MET A 673 -49.34 -10.22 2.99
N GLY A 674 -50.49 -10.60 2.44
CA GLY A 674 -51.79 -10.50 3.10
C GLY A 674 -52.39 -9.09 3.16
N ILE A 675 -51.90 -8.15 2.34
CA ILE A 675 -52.48 -6.80 2.24
C ILE A 675 -53.71 -6.83 1.33
N ASN A 676 -54.85 -6.40 1.86
CA ASN A 676 -56.08 -6.23 1.08
C ASN A 676 -56.39 -4.73 0.92
N ARG A 677 -56.55 -4.29 -0.32
CA ARG A 677 -57.05 -2.95 -0.63
C ARG A 677 -58.57 -3.02 -0.76
N ILE A 678 -59.30 -2.12 -0.10
CA ILE A 678 -60.76 -2.07 -0.15
C ILE A 678 -61.18 -0.68 -0.62
N LEU A 679 -61.88 -0.62 -1.75
CA LEU A 679 -62.35 0.61 -2.39
C LEU A 679 -63.87 0.61 -2.50
N ARG A 680 -64.52 1.63 -1.92
CA ARG A 680 -65.95 1.87 -2.12
C ARG A 680 -66.18 2.71 -3.36
N LYS A 681 -66.90 2.15 -4.33
CA LYS A 681 -67.41 2.84 -5.52
C LYS A 681 -68.88 3.21 -5.31
N PRO A 682 -69.48 4.06 -6.18
CA PRO A 682 -70.89 4.42 -6.07
C PRO A 682 -71.86 3.21 -6.13
N THR A 683 -71.47 2.13 -6.81
CA THR A 683 -72.35 0.99 -7.12
C THR A 683 -71.97 -0.30 -6.39
N ASN A 684 -70.73 -0.43 -5.92
CA ASN A 684 -70.21 -1.65 -5.31
C ASN A 684 -68.96 -1.38 -4.44
N ILE A 685 -68.48 -2.39 -3.73
CA ILE A 685 -67.21 -2.37 -2.99
C ILE A 685 -66.27 -3.39 -3.61
N ILE A 686 -65.03 -2.99 -3.88
CA ILE A 686 -64.01 -3.87 -4.46
C ILE A 686 -62.92 -4.14 -3.43
N MET A 687 -62.64 -5.41 -3.15
CA MET A 687 -61.46 -5.82 -2.41
C MET A 687 -60.44 -6.43 -3.37
N THR A 688 -59.21 -5.93 -3.36
CA THR A 688 -58.11 -6.49 -4.14
C THR A 688 -57.06 -7.07 -3.19
N ASP A 689 -56.77 -8.36 -3.32
CA ASP A 689 -55.57 -8.96 -2.74
C ASP A 689 -54.38 -8.42 -3.54
N VAL A 690 -53.53 -7.65 -2.86
CA VAL A 690 -52.42 -6.94 -3.49
C VAL A 690 -51.35 -7.89 -4.02
N GLN A 691 -51.16 -9.05 -3.37
CA GLN A 691 -50.11 -9.98 -3.76
C GLN A 691 -50.54 -10.84 -4.94
N GLN A 692 -51.79 -11.31 -4.93
CA GLN A 692 -52.32 -12.17 -5.99
C GLN A 692 -52.90 -11.38 -7.17
N ASN A 693 -53.04 -10.06 -7.01
CA ASN A 693 -53.72 -9.17 -7.95
C ASN A 693 -55.14 -9.66 -8.31
N THR A 694 -55.80 -10.34 -7.35
CA THR A 694 -57.16 -10.86 -7.51
C THR A 694 -58.14 -9.90 -6.86
N SER A 695 -59.19 -9.52 -7.60
CA SER A 695 -60.23 -8.62 -7.08
C SER A 695 -61.54 -9.36 -6.86
N HIS A 696 -62.21 -9.03 -5.77
CA HIS A 696 -63.52 -9.50 -5.38
C HIS A 696 -64.47 -8.31 -5.31
N ASP A 697 -65.59 -8.38 -6.03
CA ASP A 697 -66.65 -7.39 -6.01
C ASP A 697 -67.74 -7.81 -5.01
N PHE A 698 -68.18 -6.85 -4.19
CA PHE A 698 -69.25 -7.01 -3.21
C PHE A 698 -70.34 -5.96 -3.47
N ALA A 699 -71.61 -6.37 -3.44
CA ALA A 699 -72.72 -5.46 -3.71
C ALA A 699 -72.93 -4.45 -2.58
N ASN A 700 -72.60 -4.84 -1.35
CA ASN A 700 -72.78 -4.03 -0.14
C ASN A 700 -71.72 -4.37 0.92
N ILE A 701 -71.73 -3.62 2.03
CA ILE A 701 -70.77 -3.78 3.12
C ILE A 701 -70.94 -5.10 3.87
N ASP A 702 -72.17 -5.63 3.97
CA ASP A 702 -72.47 -6.84 4.73
C ASP A 702 -71.83 -8.07 4.08
N GLU A 703 -71.86 -8.16 2.74
CA GLU A 703 -71.18 -9.22 1.98
C GLU A 703 -69.66 -9.21 2.21
N LEU A 704 -69.04 -8.01 2.23
CA LEU A 704 -67.61 -7.87 2.53
C LEU A 704 -67.29 -8.34 3.95
N LEU A 705 -68.13 -7.98 4.94
CA LEU A 705 -67.92 -8.38 6.34
C LEU A 705 -68.04 -9.89 6.53
N ILE A 706 -69.01 -10.54 5.87
CA ILE A 706 -69.15 -12.00 5.87
C ILE A 706 -67.88 -12.66 5.31
N TYR A 707 -67.37 -12.13 4.20
CA TYR A 707 -66.15 -12.63 3.58
C TYR A 707 -64.91 -12.47 4.48
N MET A 708 -64.79 -11.33 5.16
CA MET A 708 -63.62 -11.04 6.01
C MET A 708 -63.68 -11.69 7.40
N ALA A 709 -64.87 -12.05 7.91
CA ALA A 709 -65.05 -12.58 9.26
C ALA A 709 -64.14 -13.78 9.63
N PRO A 710 -63.86 -14.76 8.74
CA PRO A 710 -62.94 -15.86 9.01
C PRO A 710 -61.48 -15.40 9.16
N HIS A 711 -61.08 -14.36 8.41
CA HIS A 711 -59.71 -13.84 8.38
C HIS A 711 -59.40 -12.97 9.62
N ILE A 712 -60.41 -12.28 10.15
CA ILE A 712 -60.30 -11.37 11.31
C ILE A 712 -60.07 -12.13 12.64
N LYS A 713 -60.47 -13.41 12.75
CA LYS A 713 -60.39 -14.17 14.02
C LYS A 713 -59.01 -14.71 14.40
N HIS A 714 -58.06 -14.79 13.46
CA HIS A 714 -56.81 -15.56 13.66
C HIS A 714 -55.52 -14.75 13.51
N THR A 715 -55.59 -13.51 13.00
CA THR A 715 -54.42 -12.66 12.76
C THR A 715 -54.74 -11.22 13.17
N ASP A 716 -53.82 -10.55 13.86
CA ASP A 716 -53.98 -9.12 14.16
C ASP A 716 -53.81 -8.28 12.89
N TYR A 717 -54.80 -7.45 12.56
CA TYR A 717 -54.79 -6.55 11.41
C TYR A 717 -54.85 -5.08 11.84
N VAL A 718 -54.33 -4.21 10.98
CA VAL A 718 -54.58 -2.77 11.01
C VAL A 718 -55.35 -2.35 9.75
N ILE A 719 -56.27 -1.41 9.91
CA ILE A 719 -56.93 -0.70 8.82
C ILE A 719 -56.28 0.67 8.71
N GLN A 720 -55.82 1.01 7.51
CA GLN A 720 -55.14 2.27 7.22
C GLN A 720 -55.84 3.00 6.08
N GLU A 721 -55.97 4.32 6.19
CA GLU A 721 -56.44 5.21 5.12
C GLU A 721 -55.67 4.98 3.81
N GLY A 722 -56.38 4.94 2.69
CA GLY A 722 -55.79 4.95 1.35
C GLY A 722 -55.30 6.34 0.97
N ILE A 723 -54.00 6.48 0.69
CA ILE A 723 -53.41 7.77 0.29
C ILE A 723 -53.41 7.90 -1.23
N ARG A 724 -54.08 8.95 -1.73
CA ARG A 724 -54.02 9.37 -3.14
C ARG A 724 -52.69 10.08 -3.42
N ARG A 725 -51.70 9.29 -3.84
CA ARG A 725 -50.33 9.71 -4.11
C ARG A 725 -50.23 10.59 -5.37
N LYS A 726 -49.27 11.54 -5.38
CA LYS A 726 -48.85 12.19 -6.62
C LYS A 726 -48.24 11.17 -7.57
N GLN A 727 -48.46 11.39 -8.87
CA GLN A 727 -48.04 10.48 -9.91
C GLN A 727 -47.00 11.10 -10.83
N TYR A 728 -46.07 10.27 -11.32
CA TYR A 728 -45.10 10.60 -12.35
C TYR A 728 -45.38 9.72 -13.57
N ASN A 729 -45.84 10.31 -14.68
CA ASN A 729 -46.23 9.59 -15.90
C ASN A 729 -47.22 8.43 -15.66
N GLY A 730 -48.18 8.62 -14.74
CA GLY A 730 -49.18 7.60 -14.39
C GLY A 730 -48.75 6.58 -13.32
N TYR A 731 -47.52 6.68 -12.81
CA TYR A 731 -47.02 5.82 -11.73
C TYR A 731 -47.08 6.55 -10.39
N ASN A 732 -47.56 5.88 -9.34
CA ASN A 732 -47.52 6.37 -7.96
C ASN A 732 -46.07 6.59 -7.52
N VAL A 733 -45.81 7.73 -6.86
CA VAL A 733 -44.47 8.11 -6.41
C VAL A 733 -44.29 7.87 -4.92
N GLU A 734 -43.33 7.02 -4.57
CA GLU A 734 -42.81 6.86 -3.21
C GLU A 734 -41.37 7.34 -3.15
N ILE A 735 -40.99 8.00 -2.06
CA ILE A 735 -39.67 8.57 -1.84
C ILE A 735 -39.04 7.89 -0.64
N ARG A 736 -38.08 7.00 -0.92
CA ARG A 736 -37.24 6.38 0.10
C ARG A 736 -36.11 7.33 0.48
N VAL A 737 -36.08 7.75 1.74
CA VAL A 737 -35.01 8.55 2.32
C VAL A 737 -34.05 7.63 3.07
N TYR A 738 -32.83 7.49 2.57
CA TYR A 738 -31.80 6.66 3.20
C TYR A 738 -31.05 7.48 4.25
N MET A 739 -31.21 7.10 5.52
CA MET A 739 -30.65 7.78 6.68
C MET A 739 -29.57 6.91 7.31
N GLN A 740 -28.40 7.50 7.59
CA GLN A 740 -27.29 6.82 8.24
C GLN A 740 -26.58 7.73 9.23
N LYS A 741 -25.96 7.13 10.24
CA LYS A 741 -25.06 7.87 11.12
C LYS A 741 -23.77 8.26 10.41
N GLY A 742 -23.40 9.52 10.57
CA GLY A 742 -22.08 10.01 10.18
C GLY A 742 -21.02 9.72 11.22
N ILE A 743 -19.76 10.07 10.90
CA ILE A 743 -18.60 9.91 11.79
C ILE A 743 -18.73 10.64 13.14
N LYS A 744 -19.57 11.68 13.22
CA LYS A 744 -19.86 12.40 14.47
C LYS A 744 -21.03 11.78 15.27
N ASN A 745 -21.43 10.55 14.95
CA ASN A 745 -22.58 9.86 15.54
C ASN A 745 -23.91 10.66 15.40
N ARG A 746 -24.06 11.44 14.32
CA ARG A 746 -25.27 12.23 14.01
C ARG A 746 -25.99 11.67 12.78
N TRP A 747 -27.31 11.76 12.77
CA TRP A 747 -28.12 11.35 11.63
C TRP A 747 -27.89 12.25 10.42
N LEU A 748 -27.59 11.63 9.28
CA LEU A 748 -27.40 12.31 8.01
C LEU A 748 -28.21 11.62 6.93
N ARG A 749 -28.87 12.43 6.09
CA ARG A 749 -29.44 11.96 4.83
C ARG A 749 -28.31 11.56 3.89
N THR A 750 -28.21 10.28 3.54
CA THR A 750 -27.23 9.79 2.55
C THR A 750 -27.74 10.03 1.15
N GLY A 751 -29.01 9.75 0.89
CA GLY A 751 -29.62 9.95 -0.41
C GLY A 751 -31.12 9.74 -0.37
N MET A 752 -31.75 10.00 -1.52
CA MET A 752 -33.18 9.79 -1.73
C MET A 752 -33.39 9.14 -3.08
N VAL A 753 -34.26 8.13 -3.11
CA VAL A 753 -34.63 7.39 -4.32
C VAL A 753 -36.13 7.48 -4.48
N ALA A 754 -36.58 7.79 -5.70
CA ALA A 754 -38.00 7.70 -6.03
C ALA A 754 -38.28 6.28 -6.53
N ARG A 755 -39.18 5.58 -5.85
CA ARG A 755 -39.69 4.27 -6.19
C ARG A 755 -41.05 4.48 -6.87
N LEU A 756 -41.19 3.99 -8.10
CA LEU A 756 -42.40 4.13 -8.90
C LEU A 756 -43.13 2.79 -8.99
N SER A 757 -44.44 2.81 -8.83
CA SER A 757 -45.32 1.66 -9.08
C SER A 757 -46.54 2.07 -9.91
N ASN A 758 -46.98 1.18 -10.79
CA ASN A 758 -48.31 1.24 -11.41
C ASN A 758 -49.39 0.59 -10.54
N GLU A 759 -48.99 -0.05 -9.43
CA GLU A 759 -49.86 -0.67 -8.45
C GLU A 759 -50.04 0.25 -7.24
N ASP A 760 -51.09 -0.01 -6.46
CA ASP A 760 -51.38 0.73 -5.23
C ASP A 760 -50.48 0.28 -4.06
N VAL A 761 -49.81 -0.85 -4.17
CA VAL A 761 -48.77 -1.25 -3.22
C VAL A 761 -47.55 -1.64 -4.01
N LEU A 762 -46.42 -1.06 -3.62
CA LEU A 762 -45.15 -1.33 -4.24
C LEU A 762 -44.67 -2.75 -3.87
N THR A 763 -44.49 -3.60 -4.88
CA THR A 763 -43.87 -4.93 -4.73
C THR A 763 -42.48 -4.92 -5.38
N GLU A 764 -41.64 -5.91 -5.06
CA GLU A 764 -40.28 -6.01 -5.61
C GLU A 764 -40.26 -6.22 -7.13
N GLU A 765 -41.34 -6.74 -7.72
CA GLU A 765 -41.43 -7.06 -9.15
C GLU A 765 -42.00 -5.88 -9.97
N SER A 766 -42.81 -5.01 -9.37
CA SER A 766 -43.43 -3.85 -10.03
C SER A 766 -42.67 -2.53 -9.87
N GLU A 767 -41.56 -2.53 -9.11
CA GLU A 767 -40.80 -1.33 -8.75
C GLU A 767 -39.85 -0.82 -9.85
N ILE A 768 -40.03 0.46 -10.25
CA ILE A 768 -39.07 1.19 -11.08
C ILE A 768 -38.38 2.27 -10.24
N ASN A 769 -37.06 2.17 -10.12
CA ASN A 769 -36.26 3.11 -9.34
C ASN A 769 -35.69 4.26 -10.19
N LEU A 770 -35.92 5.50 -9.75
CA LEU A 770 -35.38 6.71 -10.38
C LEU A 770 -34.70 7.64 -9.38
N ARG A 771 -33.85 8.53 -9.92
CA ARG A 771 -33.31 9.65 -9.15
C ARG A 771 -34.46 10.57 -8.74
N VAL A 772 -34.60 10.80 -7.44
CA VAL A 772 -35.65 11.68 -6.88
C VAL A 772 -35.64 13.08 -7.51
N SER A 773 -34.46 13.58 -7.89
CA SER A 773 -34.31 14.90 -8.52
C SER A 773 -35.05 14.99 -9.86
N LYS A 774 -35.13 13.89 -10.61
CA LYS A 774 -35.85 13.84 -11.90
C LYS A 774 -37.36 13.88 -11.67
N VAL A 775 -37.83 13.12 -10.68
CA VAL A 775 -39.26 13.05 -10.34
C VAL A 775 -39.72 14.38 -9.74
N LEU A 776 -38.99 14.94 -8.77
CA LEU A 776 -39.34 16.22 -8.16
C LEU A 776 -39.24 17.40 -9.14
N LEU A 777 -38.37 17.35 -10.16
CA LEU A 777 -38.34 18.36 -11.22
C LEU A 777 -39.64 18.38 -12.03
N HIS A 778 -40.24 17.21 -12.27
CA HIS A 778 -41.49 17.11 -13.00
C HIS A 778 -42.68 17.50 -12.12
N LEU A 779 -42.72 17.05 -10.87
CA LEU A 779 -43.80 17.39 -9.93
C LEU A 779 -43.77 18.87 -9.50
N TYR A 780 -42.57 19.46 -9.41
CA TYR A 780 -42.35 20.85 -8.99
C TYR A 780 -41.33 21.52 -9.93
N PRO A 781 -41.80 22.08 -11.07
CA PRO A 781 -40.94 22.78 -12.02
C PRO A 781 -40.24 23.99 -11.40
N ASP A 782 -40.92 24.72 -10.50
CA ASP A 782 -40.32 25.83 -9.77
C ASP A 782 -39.18 25.36 -8.85
N SER A 783 -38.05 26.08 -8.92
CA SER A 783 -36.84 25.67 -8.24
C SER A 783 -36.87 25.91 -6.72
N THR A 784 -37.67 26.87 -6.26
CA THR A 784 -37.81 27.23 -4.85
C THR A 784 -38.73 26.25 -4.15
N GLU A 785 -39.90 25.97 -4.72
CA GLU A 785 -40.84 24.95 -4.25
C GLU A 785 -40.18 23.56 -4.20
N ARG A 786 -39.46 23.19 -5.27
CA ARG A 786 -38.72 21.92 -5.33
C ARG A 786 -37.67 21.80 -4.23
N LYS A 787 -36.95 22.88 -3.92
CA LYS A 787 -35.97 22.89 -2.82
C LYS A 787 -36.66 22.79 -1.47
N LEU A 788 -37.79 23.48 -1.30
CA LEU A 788 -38.58 23.49 -0.07
C LEU A 788 -39.11 22.08 0.25
N ILE A 789 -39.80 21.44 -0.69
CA ILE A 789 -40.36 20.09 -0.49
C ILE A 789 -39.25 19.06 -0.22
N SER A 790 -38.13 19.14 -0.95
CA SER A 790 -36.95 18.28 -0.73
C SER A 790 -36.33 18.46 0.66
N LYS A 791 -36.35 19.69 1.20
CA LYS A 791 -35.88 19.99 2.57
C LYS A 791 -36.87 19.50 3.62
N GLN A 792 -38.18 19.65 3.39
CA GLN A 792 -39.23 19.17 4.30
C GLN A 792 -39.19 17.65 4.43
N ILE A 793 -39.10 16.93 3.30
CA ILE A 793 -38.92 15.46 3.27
C ILE A 793 -37.72 15.04 4.10
N GLY A 794 -36.56 15.68 3.90
CA GLY A 794 -35.35 15.36 4.64
C GLY A 794 -35.45 15.67 6.14
N LYS A 795 -36.10 16.79 6.51
CA LYS A 795 -36.29 17.18 7.93
C LYS A 795 -37.25 16.22 8.64
N LEU A 796 -38.35 15.86 7.99
CA LEU A 796 -39.33 14.91 8.52
C LEU A 796 -38.69 13.54 8.75
N ALA A 797 -37.97 13.01 7.75
CA ALA A 797 -37.24 11.75 7.89
C ALA A 797 -36.21 11.82 9.03
N GLY A 798 -35.49 12.94 9.19
CA GLY A 798 -34.59 13.16 10.32
C GLY A 798 -35.26 13.02 11.68
N GLY A 799 -36.37 13.73 11.90
CA GLY A 799 -37.10 13.69 13.16
C GLY A 799 -37.70 12.32 13.48
N ILE A 800 -38.29 11.64 12.48
CA ILE A 800 -38.82 10.27 12.64
C ILE A 800 -37.72 9.33 13.13
N VAL A 801 -36.53 9.42 12.54
CA VAL A 801 -35.41 8.54 12.89
C VAL A 801 -34.86 8.85 14.28
N GLU A 802 -34.83 10.11 14.71
CA GLU A 802 -34.47 10.50 16.08
C GLU A 802 -35.47 9.91 17.09
N THR A 803 -36.77 10.03 16.83
CA THR A 803 -37.83 9.47 17.69
C THR A 803 -37.73 7.95 17.81
N VAL A 804 -37.45 7.26 16.69
CA VAL A 804 -37.23 5.80 16.70
C VAL A 804 -35.99 5.44 17.53
N GLN A 805 -34.91 6.22 17.44
CA GLN A 805 -33.70 5.99 18.23
C GLN A 805 -33.93 6.15 19.73
N ASP A 806 -34.75 7.11 20.14
CA ASP A 806 -35.06 7.33 21.56
C ASP A 806 -35.82 6.13 22.15
N GLU A 807 -36.64 5.43 21.35
CA GLU A 807 -37.37 4.24 21.77
C GLU A 807 -36.50 2.96 21.79
N VAL A 808 -35.70 2.70 20.73
CA VAL A 808 -35.01 1.40 20.58
C VAL A 808 -33.51 1.42 20.91
N GLY A 809 -32.97 2.58 21.24
CA GLY A 809 -31.53 2.80 21.42
C GLY A 809 -30.79 3.05 20.11
N THR A 810 -29.46 3.05 20.17
CA THR A 810 -28.61 3.45 19.03
C THR A 810 -28.59 2.41 17.90
N PHE A 811 -28.74 2.89 16.66
CA PHE A 811 -28.57 2.08 15.44
C PHE A 811 -27.93 2.92 14.31
N GLY A 812 -27.48 2.27 13.24
CA GLY A 812 -26.57 2.86 12.24
C GLY A 812 -27.21 3.29 10.94
N GLU A 813 -28.28 2.61 10.51
CA GLU A 813 -28.98 2.93 9.26
C GLU A 813 -30.47 2.61 9.31
N ILE A 814 -31.24 3.33 8.50
CA ILE A 814 -32.69 3.10 8.31
C ILE A 814 -33.16 3.79 7.02
N ALA A 815 -34.16 3.23 6.37
CA ALA A 815 -34.90 3.90 5.30
C ALA A 815 -36.25 4.39 5.81
N VAL A 816 -36.62 5.61 5.43
CA VAL A 816 -37.94 6.20 5.69
C VAL A 816 -38.65 6.38 4.36
N ASP A 817 -39.74 5.65 4.16
CA ASP A 817 -40.48 5.66 2.90
C ASP A 817 -41.69 6.58 3.03
N LEU A 818 -41.64 7.68 2.28
CA LEU A 818 -42.60 8.77 2.32
C LEU A 818 -43.32 8.85 0.98
N CYS A 819 -44.52 9.41 0.97
CA CYS A 819 -45.17 9.87 -0.27
C CYS A 819 -45.66 11.30 -0.13
N ILE A 820 -46.01 11.91 -1.25
CA ILE A 820 -46.67 13.20 -1.29
C ILE A 820 -48.08 12.96 -1.84
N ASP A 821 -49.10 13.39 -1.11
CA ASP A 821 -50.48 13.29 -1.57
C ASP A 821 -50.83 14.41 -2.58
N GLN A 822 -52.03 14.32 -3.18
CA GLN A 822 -52.48 15.32 -4.15
C GLN A 822 -52.67 16.74 -3.57
N TYR A 823 -52.63 16.89 -2.25
CA TYR A 823 -52.76 18.16 -1.53
C TYR A 823 -51.42 18.67 -1.01
N ASP A 824 -50.30 18.14 -1.50
CA ASP A 824 -48.94 18.51 -1.11
C ASP A 824 -48.57 18.19 0.35
N SER A 825 -49.32 17.29 0.99
CA SER A 825 -48.99 16.77 2.31
C SER A 825 -48.04 15.58 2.20
N ILE A 826 -46.96 15.60 2.98
CA ILE A 826 -46.00 14.50 3.07
C ILE A 826 -46.53 13.48 4.07
N LYS A 827 -46.68 12.22 3.64
CA LYS A 827 -47.16 11.10 4.46
C LYS A 827 -46.10 10.01 4.60
N LEU A 828 -45.99 9.43 5.79
CA LEU A 828 -45.15 8.27 6.08
C LEU A 828 -45.89 6.98 5.75
N LEU A 829 -45.26 6.14 4.92
CA LEU A 829 -45.77 4.83 4.55
C LEU A 829 -45.18 3.75 5.45
N GLU A 830 -43.85 3.72 5.54
CA GLU A 830 -43.11 2.72 6.33
C GLU A 830 -41.72 3.20 6.74
N ILE A 831 -41.14 2.52 7.73
CA ILE A 831 -39.74 2.61 8.10
C ILE A 831 -39.11 1.22 7.99
N ASN A 832 -37.93 1.12 7.37
CA ASN A 832 -37.27 -0.14 7.11
C ASN A 832 -35.85 -0.16 7.71
N ALA A 833 -35.64 -1.08 8.65
CA ALA A 833 -34.40 -1.28 9.38
C ALA A 833 -33.34 -2.15 8.64
N LYS A 834 -33.70 -2.79 7.52
CA LYS A 834 -32.77 -3.53 6.65
C LYS A 834 -32.93 -3.06 5.21
N PRO A 835 -32.65 -1.79 4.93
CA PRO A 835 -32.96 -1.23 3.63
C PRO A 835 -32.05 -1.79 2.53
N ASP A 836 -32.62 -1.98 1.35
CA ASP A 836 -31.85 -2.25 0.14
C ASP A 836 -31.14 -0.98 -0.33
N ASN A 837 -29.88 -1.13 -0.75
CA ASN A 837 -29.12 -0.03 -1.31
C ASN A 837 -29.48 0.16 -2.79
N LEU A 838 -30.55 0.93 -3.03
CA LEU A 838 -31.10 1.17 -4.38
C LEU A 838 -30.23 2.12 -5.23
N PHE A 839 -29.12 2.65 -4.70
CA PHE A 839 -28.28 3.63 -5.41
C PHE A 839 -27.60 3.03 -6.66
N SER A 840 -27.30 1.73 -6.66
CA SER A 840 -26.74 1.04 -7.85
C SER A 840 -27.75 1.02 -9.00
N GLN A 841 -29.02 0.74 -8.72
CA GLN A 841 -30.09 0.66 -9.72
C GLN A 841 -30.31 2.01 -10.44
N ILE A 842 -30.16 3.13 -9.72
CA ILE A 842 -30.26 4.49 -10.29
C ILE A 842 -28.92 5.09 -10.76
N ARG A 843 -27.88 4.25 -10.89
CA ARG A 843 -26.52 4.64 -11.29
C ARG A 843 -25.97 5.81 -10.46
N ALA A 844 -26.25 5.83 -9.16
CA ALA A 844 -25.78 6.83 -8.20
C ALA A 844 -24.59 6.27 -7.39
N TYR A 845 -23.53 5.83 -8.09
CA TYR A 845 -22.39 5.14 -7.48
C TYR A 845 -21.70 5.95 -6.36
N LYS A 846 -21.62 7.28 -6.48
CA LYS A 846 -21.10 8.15 -5.41
C LYS A 846 -21.89 8.02 -4.11
N LEU A 847 -23.22 7.91 -4.19
CA LEU A 847 -24.08 7.71 -3.02
C LEU A 847 -23.96 6.29 -2.47
N ARG A 848 -23.80 5.30 -3.34
CA ARG A 848 -23.51 3.90 -2.94
C ARG A 848 -22.22 3.82 -2.11
N THR A 849 -21.13 4.40 -2.61
CA THR A 849 -19.84 4.46 -1.91
C THR A 849 -19.95 5.24 -0.60
N LEU A 850 -20.61 6.40 -0.60
CA LEU A 850 -20.86 7.18 0.62
C LEU A 850 -21.65 6.37 1.66
N ALA A 851 -22.64 5.59 1.22
CA ALA A 851 -23.43 4.74 2.10
C ALA A 851 -22.58 3.64 2.74
N GLY A 852 -21.71 3.00 1.96
CA GLY A 852 -20.76 2.00 2.47
C GLY A 852 -19.77 2.61 3.48
N HIS A 853 -19.19 3.77 3.18
CA HIS A 853 -18.28 4.44 4.13
C HIS A 853 -18.97 4.83 5.43
N ARG A 854 -20.21 5.35 5.40
CA ARG A 854 -20.93 5.71 6.62
C ARG A 854 -21.22 4.48 7.48
N LEU A 855 -21.64 3.38 6.87
CA LEU A 855 -21.84 2.10 7.56
C LEU A 855 -20.56 1.64 8.26
N LEU A 856 -19.44 1.58 7.51
CA LEU A 856 -18.15 1.15 8.04
C LEU A 856 -17.62 2.07 9.13
N ASN A 857 -17.75 3.39 8.96
CA ASN A 857 -17.34 4.36 9.97
C ASN A 857 -18.16 4.22 11.26
N TYR A 858 -19.47 3.97 11.14
CA TYR A 858 -20.30 3.71 12.33
C TYR A 858 -19.92 2.39 13.01
N ALA A 859 -19.58 1.35 12.24
CA ALA A 859 -19.03 0.12 12.79
C ALA A 859 -17.72 0.37 13.55
N SER A 860 -16.82 1.21 13.03
CA SER A 860 -15.60 1.63 13.76
C SER A 860 -15.93 2.28 15.10
N ILE A 861 -16.92 3.19 15.15
CA ILE A 861 -17.35 3.84 16.39
C ILE A 861 -17.87 2.80 17.40
N LEU A 862 -18.73 1.87 16.96
CA LEU A 862 -19.24 0.80 17.83
C LEU A 862 -18.14 -0.12 18.35
N ALA A 863 -17.10 -0.36 17.56
CA ALA A 863 -15.94 -1.14 17.95
C ALA A 863 -14.97 -0.39 18.90
N GLY A 864 -15.23 0.89 19.20
CA GLY A 864 -14.36 1.73 20.05
C GLY A 864 -13.18 2.38 19.32
N TYR A 865 -13.24 2.49 17.99
CA TYR A 865 -12.20 3.11 17.17
C TYR A 865 -12.55 4.58 16.94
N GLU A 866 -11.86 5.48 17.65
CA GLU A 866 -12.04 6.92 17.46
C GLU A 866 -11.21 7.42 16.26
N GLY A 867 -11.86 8.00 15.24
CA GLY A 867 -11.19 8.84 14.22
C GLY A 867 -10.80 8.22 12.86
N LEU A 868 -11.48 7.16 12.37
CA LEU A 868 -11.29 6.56 11.02
C LEU A 868 -12.02 7.25 9.85
#